data_AF-A0A498IH95-F1
#
_entry.id   AF-A0A498IH95-F1
#
_cell.length_a   1.000
_cell.length_b   1.000
_cell.length_c   1.000
_cell.angle_alpha   90.00
_cell.angle_beta   90.00
_cell.angle_gamma   90.00
#
_symmetry.space_group_name_H-M   'P 1'
#
loop_
_entity.id
_entity.type
_entity.pdbx_description
1 polymer ?
#
loop_
_entity_poly.entity_id
_entity_poly.type
_entity_poly.pdbx_seq_one_letter_code
_entity_poly.pdbx_strand_id
1 'polypeptide(L)'
;MCNLRALVVAALLLHSVGALVSAQRSSQWKTLSGDAPKVVARGGFSGLFPGFSSAAFNLALITSVPDVILWCDVQLTKDGAGICFPDLLLNNNSNINEVLPQKEKTYLVNGVSTKGWFTVDYTWDGLVNISVTQGIYSRTNRFDGNLYPILLVEDVVTQFKPPGLWLNIQSVLLTLQVMLQDKPLVISKYGASGDFPSCTDLAYTKAIADGVDVLDCPVQISKDGIPFCASSINLIDSTTVAQSAFSNLTTVVPEIKAGSGIYTFSLAWKDIEGLTPTISNPSSKYALFRNPRFKTGGKYLTLSDFLALAKKSSSLSGVLIGIEVATKITGHTLATNIWCLIVAENPCLRQKEIPSYMSPIPPASLVQVITPSYLPPAEAPNPVLTESDVIEPPLPSVTAVAPAPTGGSTVGVSPRPSGSITKVHADDGATSMSHVHFFRVQLNRQKMIFNVKKYGGVADGKTDNSKAFIDAWTQACQNNGGGVVLFPAGKYLVKPVVFTGGCKGPMVVQIKGTLLAPVEVKSSIDINHWITFQYVDNLVINGGGSLDGQGPSAWPYNNCMNDPHCKRLPTTLRLDFVTNSKIHDITSINSKNVHINLFASHDITIQNITISAPGDSPNTDGIHIGTSHHIEILDSVIATGDDCISFSSGSNNIKISGVHCGPGHGISIGSLGKGAGDDVSFVDIRNCTFVGTTNGVRVKTWAPSQPGTVSHLTVEYVRVDKVDNPIIIDQQYCPSRSCSTTESSRVQIQDVKFSNIWGSSTTQSAITLKCSQTNPCQKIEMRDINLRYNGPEGSAHSACTNADVVTYGQQQPLPCTEKIELLYPSIFD
;
A
#
# COMPACT_ATOMS: atom_id res chain seq x y z
N MET A 1 33.28 28.91 -36.73
CA MET A 1 32.52 29.49 -35.59
C MET A 1 31.27 28.66 -35.23
N CYS A 2 31.39 27.33 -34.99
CA CYS A 2 30.22 26.49 -34.63
C CYS A 2 30.33 25.74 -33.29
N ASN A 3 31.43 25.87 -32.53
CA ASN A 3 31.58 25.15 -31.24
C ASN A 3 31.40 26.01 -29.98
N LEU A 4 31.21 27.32 -30.10
CA LEU A 4 31.04 28.18 -28.90
C LEU A 4 29.57 28.23 -28.42
N ARG A 5 28.59 28.01 -29.31
CA ARG A 5 27.16 28.03 -28.95
C ARG A 5 26.73 26.79 -28.15
N ALA A 6 27.26 25.61 -28.46
CA ALA A 6 26.94 24.37 -27.74
C ALA A 6 27.51 24.38 -26.31
N LEU A 7 28.72 24.90 -26.12
CA LEU A 7 29.35 25.05 -24.80
C LEU A 7 28.66 26.11 -23.93
N VAL A 8 28.16 27.20 -24.52
CA VAL A 8 27.39 28.23 -23.78
C VAL A 8 26.00 27.72 -23.40
N VAL A 9 25.35 26.92 -24.24
CA VAL A 9 24.06 26.28 -23.91
C VAL A 9 24.21 25.21 -22.84
N ALA A 10 25.28 24.40 -22.88
CA ALA A 10 25.59 23.44 -21.82
C ALA A 10 25.93 24.13 -20.48
N ALA A 11 26.68 25.25 -20.53
CA ALA A 11 27.00 26.04 -19.33
C ALA A 11 25.77 26.76 -18.76
N LEU A 12 24.83 27.22 -19.60
CA LEU A 12 23.56 27.83 -19.16
C LEU A 12 22.59 26.80 -18.59
N LEU A 13 22.57 25.56 -19.12
CA LEU A 13 21.83 24.43 -18.55
C LEU A 13 22.44 23.97 -17.21
N LEU A 14 23.76 24.00 -17.06
CA LEU A 14 24.42 23.73 -15.77
C LEU A 14 24.16 24.83 -14.74
N HIS A 15 23.99 26.09 -15.15
CA HIS A 15 23.62 27.19 -14.25
C HIS A 15 22.12 27.21 -13.88
N SER A 16 21.22 26.75 -14.76
CA SER A 16 19.79 26.63 -14.43
C SER A 16 19.49 25.42 -13.53
N VAL A 17 20.30 24.36 -13.59
CA VAL A 17 20.25 23.26 -12.61
C VAL A 17 20.83 23.70 -11.26
N GLY A 18 21.89 24.52 -11.25
CA GLY A 18 22.43 25.12 -10.02
C GLY A 18 21.47 26.07 -9.29
N ALA A 19 20.60 26.77 -10.03
CA ALA A 19 19.62 27.70 -9.44
C ALA A 19 18.39 26.99 -8.83
N LEU A 20 18.04 25.79 -9.28
CA LEU A 20 16.98 24.97 -8.66
C LEU A 20 17.44 24.29 -7.36
N VAL A 21 18.75 24.05 -7.21
CA VAL A 21 19.34 23.53 -5.96
C VAL A 21 19.38 24.60 -4.84
N SER A 22 19.30 25.88 -5.18
CA SER A 22 19.37 26.98 -4.20
C SER A 22 18.07 27.27 -3.43
N ALA A 23 16.98 26.54 -3.67
CA ALA A 23 15.74 26.66 -2.87
C ALA A 23 15.71 25.74 -1.64
N GLN A 24 16.81 25.05 -1.31
CA GLN A 24 16.96 24.29 -0.06
C GLN A 24 17.30 25.20 1.13
N ARG A 25 16.50 26.23 1.40
CA ARG A 25 16.53 26.88 2.72
C ARG A 25 15.71 26.04 3.68
N SER A 26 16.32 25.63 4.80
CA SER A 26 15.59 25.13 5.95
C SER A 26 14.48 26.14 6.29
N SER A 27 13.25 25.66 6.46
CA SER A 27 12.12 26.49 6.89
C SER A 27 12.49 27.34 8.11
N GLN A 28 12.37 28.66 8.01
CA GLN A 28 12.44 29.56 9.17
C GLN A 28 11.24 29.36 10.12
N TRP A 29 10.14 28.81 9.60
CA TRP A 29 8.97 28.44 10.39
C TRP A 29 9.23 27.13 11.09
N LYS A 30 8.94 27.09 12.39
CA LYS A 30 8.96 25.88 13.20
C LYS A 30 7.55 25.56 13.68
N THR A 31 7.21 24.28 13.73
CA THR A 31 6.01 23.77 14.40
C THR A 31 6.08 24.05 15.90
N LEU A 32 4.98 23.81 16.63
CA LEU A 32 4.94 23.94 18.08
C LEU A 32 5.95 23.03 18.82
N SER A 33 6.41 21.95 18.16
CA SER A 33 7.46 21.05 18.65
C SER A 33 8.89 21.49 18.30
N GLY A 34 9.06 22.56 17.50
CA GLY A 34 10.36 23.07 17.06
C GLY A 34 10.88 22.49 15.74
N ASP A 35 10.10 21.62 15.09
CA ASP A 35 10.43 20.95 13.82
C ASP A 35 10.04 21.79 12.60
N ALA A 36 10.54 21.47 11.41
CA ALA A 36 10.07 22.09 10.19
C ALA A 36 8.64 21.61 9.82
N PRO A 37 7.73 22.50 9.38
CA PRO A 37 6.42 22.12 8.87
C PRO A 37 6.55 21.13 7.71
N LYS A 38 5.70 20.10 7.70
CA LYS A 38 5.60 19.16 6.59
C LYS A 38 4.77 19.77 5.46
N VAL A 39 5.24 19.63 4.23
CA VAL A 39 4.51 20.05 3.03
C VAL A 39 3.75 18.85 2.47
N VAL A 40 2.44 19.00 2.28
CA VAL A 40 1.58 17.94 1.76
C VAL A 40 0.96 18.37 0.42
N ALA A 41 1.24 17.64 -0.65
CA ALA A 41 0.78 17.92 -2.01
C ALA A 41 -0.53 17.17 -2.31
N ARG A 42 -1.68 17.82 -2.03
CA ARG A 42 -3.02 17.27 -2.26
C ARG A 42 -3.34 17.04 -3.74
N GLY A 43 -3.40 15.75 -4.12
CA GLY A 43 -3.56 15.33 -5.51
C GLY A 43 -2.37 15.70 -6.39
N GLY A 44 -1.19 15.93 -5.81
CA GLY A 44 -0.02 16.46 -6.51
C GLY A 44 -0.12 17.95 -6.81
N PHE A 45 0.47 18.40 -7.93
CA PHE A 45 0.38 19.77 -8.43
C PHE A 45 -0.95 19.98 -9.19
N SER A 46 -2.06 19.84 -8.47
CA SER A 46 -3.44 19.88 -8.99
C SER A 46 -3.89 21.25 -9.52
N GLY A 47 -3.08 22.29 -9.32
CA GLY A 47 -3.27 23.63 -9.91
C GLY A 47 -2.84 23.75 -11.37
N LEU A 48 -2.13 22.76 -11.93
CA LEU A 48 -1.74 22.73 -13.35
C LEU A 48 -2.33 21.50 -14.07
N PHE A 49 -2.08 20.31 -13.54
CA PHE A 49 -2.55 19.04 -14.09
C PHE A 49 -3.85 18.58 -13.41
N PRO A 50 -4.64 17.68 -14.04
CA PRO A 50 -5.72 16.99 -13.34
C PRO A 50 -5.19 16.39 -12.03
N GLY A 51 -5.88 16.65 -10.92
CA GLY A 51 -5.47 16.14 -9.62
C GLY A 51 -5.42 14.61 -9.63
N PHE A 52 -4.50 14.03 -8.85
CA PHE A 52 -4.28 12.58 -8.75
C PHE A 52 -3.77 11.90 -10.03
N SER A 53 -3.42 12.69 -11.06
CA SER A 53 -2.71 12.19 -12.24
C SER A 53 -1.23 11.96 -11.96
N SER A 54 -0.61 11.11 -12.79
CA SER A 54 0.82 10.87 -12.76
C SER A 54 1.64 12.16 -12.98
N ALA A 55 1.18 13.04 -13.85
CA ALA A 55 1.82 14.33 -14.10
C ALA A 55 1.74 15.26 -12.88
N ALA A 56 0.61 15.29 -12.18
CA ALA A 56 0.45 16.09 -10.96
C ALA A 56 1.39 15.61 -9.85
N PHE A 57 1.47 14.30 -9.60
CA PHE A 57 2.35 13.75 -8.57
C PHE A 57 3.83 13.92 -8.89
N ASN A 58 4.23 13.64 -10.13
CA ASN A 58 5.62 13.80 -10.55
C ASN A 58 6.08 15.26 -10.46
N LEU A 59 5.25 16.22 -10.92
CA LEU A 59 5.60 17.63 -10.82
C LEU A 59 5.72 18.09 -9.36
N ALA A 60 4.84 17.60 -8.46
CA ALA A 60 4.93 17.91 -7.03
C ALA A 60 6.25 17.44 -6.42
N LEU A 61 6.76 16.26 -6.79
CA LEU A 61 8.04 15.76 -6.30
C LEU A 61 9.23 16.56 -6.82
N ILE A 62 9.18 16.99 -8.08
CA ILE A 62 10.29 17.73 -8.71
C ILE A 62 10.35 19.18 -8.24
N THR A 63 9.20 19.79 -7.94
CA THR A 63 9.10 21.24 -7.67
C THR A 63 8.93 21.61 -6.20
N SER A 64 8.61 20.65 -5.33
CA SER A 64 8.38 20.90 -3.90
C SER A 64 9.65 20.66 -3.06
N VAL A 65 9.50 20.71 -1.73
CA VAL A 65 10.57 20.42 -0.78
C VAL A 65 10.96 18.93 -0.80
N PRO A 66 12.21 18.57 -0.46
CA PRO A 66 12.69 17.18 -0.52
C PRO A 66 11.91 16.17 0.33
N ASP A 67 11.19 16.63 1.35
CA ASP A 67 10.37 15.78 2.24
C ASP A 67 8.86 15.97 2.01
N VAL A 68 8.46 16.42 0.80
CA VAL A 68 7.06 16.57 0.42
C VAL A 68 6.32 15.23 0.55
N ILE A 69 5.15 15.29 1.17
CA ILE A 69 4.24 14.16 1.31
C ILE A 69 3.22 14.27 0.17
N LEU A 70 3.07 13.24 -0.65
CA LEU A 70 1.98 13.22 -1.64
C LEU A 70 0.67 12.89 -0.92
N TRP A 71 -0.44 13.50 -1.32
CA TRP A 71 -1.76 13.19 -0.77
C TRP A 71 -2.66 12.58 -1.83
N CYS A 72 -3.19 11.41 -1.51
CA CYS A 72 -4.13 10.64 -2.29
C CYS A 72 -5.48 10.57 -1.55
N ASP A 73 -6.54 11.06 -2.19
CA ASP A 73 -7.92 10.82 -1.76
C ASP A 73 -8.26 9.41 -2.24
N VAL A 74 -8.62 8.51 -1.34
CA VAL A 74 -8.80 7.09 -1.69
C VAL A 74 -10.28 6.78 -1.84
N GLN A 75 -10.64 6.19 -2.98
CA GLN A 75 -11.92 5.53 -3.19
C GLN A 75 -11.69 4.03 -3.41
N LEU A 76 -12.71 3.24 -3.07
CA LEU A 76 -12.68 1.79 -3.29
C LEU A 76 -13.54 1.42 -4.49
N THR A 77 -13.00 0.51 -5.30
CA THR A 77 -13.71 -0.16 -6.39
C THR A 77 -14.54 -1.34 -5.86
N LYS A 78 -15.40 -1.92 -6.71
CA LYS A 78 -16.27 -3.07 -6.40
C LYS A 78 -15.51 -4.29 -5.89
N ASP A 79 -14.32 -4.53 -6.42
CA ASP A 79 -13.39 -5.60 -6.09
C ASP A 79 -12.42 -5.23 -4.94
N GLY A 80 -12.57 -4.04 -4.35
CA GLY A 80 -11.81 -3.61 -3.18
C GLY A 80 -10.44 -2.99 -3.48
N ALA A 81 -10.13 -2.67 -4.74
CA ALA A 81 -8.92 -1.94 -5.08
C ALA A 81 -9.03 -0.47 -4.64
N GLY A 82 -7.93 0.06 -4.08
CA GLY A 82 -7.84 1.47 -3.67
C GLY A 82 -7.30 2.33 -4.81
N ILE A 83 -8.11 3.27 -5.28
CA ILE A 83 -7.73 4.24 -6.32
C ILE A 83 -7.54 5.64 -5.72
N CYS A 84 -6.58 6.39 -6.24
CA CYS A 84 -6.40 7.81 -5.92
C CYS A 84 -7.38 8.66 -6.73
N PHE A 85 -8.51 9.00 -6.13
CA PHE A 85 -9.59 9.75 -6.74
C PHE A 85 -10.35 10.64 -5.73
N PRO A 86 -10.62 11.92 -6.05
CA PRO A 86 -11.09 12.91 -5.07
C PRO A 86 -12.56 12.81 -4.67
N ASP A 87 -13.37 12.09 -5.44
CA ASP A 87 -14.83 12.11 -5.31
C ASP A 87 -15.41 10.69 -5.39
N LEU A 88 -16.54 10.46 -4.71
CA LEU A 88 -17.28 9.20 -4.82
C LEU A 88 -17.90 9.02 -6.23
N LEU A 89 -18.25 10.13 -6.88
CA LEU A 89 -18.75 10.17 -8.25
C LEU A 89 -17.59 10.30 -9.23
N LEU A 90 -17.33 9.22 -9.97
CA LEU A 90 -16.27 9.16 -10.98
C LEU A 90 -16.43 10.25 -12.05
N ASN A 91 -17.65 10.66 -12.37
CA ASN A 91 -17.92 11.69 -13.39
C ASN A 91 -17.55 13.13 -12.96
N ASN A 92 -17.14 13.37 -11.70
CA ASN A 92 -16.74 14.70 -11.26
C ASN A 92 -15.30 15.06 -11.65
N ASN A 93 -14.46 14.04 -11.85
CA ASN A 93 -13.02 14.20 -12.08
C ASN A 93 -12.47 13.21 -13.13
N SER A 94 -13.34 12.64 -13.97
CA SER A 94 -12.94 11.75 -15.05
C SER A 94 -13.87 11.86 -16.26
N ASN A 95 -13.46 11.25 -17.37
CA ASN A 95 -14.26 11.13 -18.59
C ASN A 95 -15.24 9.94 -18.59
N ILE A 96 -15.56 9.35 -17.43
CA ILE A 96 -16.36 8.12 -17.37
C ILE A 96 -17.75 8.25 -18.01
N ASN A 97 -18.36 9.44 -17.96
CA ASN A 97 -19.66 9.70 -18.58
C ASN A 97 -19.59 9.70 -20.11
N GLU A 98 -18.41 9.96 -20.69
CA GLU A 98 -18.17 9.87 -22.14
C GLU A 98 -17.88 8.44 -22.57
N VAL A 99 -17.10 7.70 -21.76
CA VAL A 99 -16.70 6.32 -22.05
C VAL A 99 -17.82 5.32 -21.75
N LEU A 100 -18.64 5.56 -20.72
CA LEU A 100 -19.70 4.66 -20.24
C LEU A 100 -21.06 5.38 -20.01
N PRO A 101 -21.66 6.05 -21.01
CA PRO A 101 -22.78 7.00 -20.87
C PRO A 101 -24.11 6.43 -20.31
N GLN A 102 -24.27 5.11 -20.25
CA GLN A 102 -25.52 4.45 -19.83
C GLN A 102 -25.37 3.57 -18.58
N LYS A 103 -24.30 3.75 -17.80
CA LYS A 103 -24.03 2.96 -16.59
C LYS A 103 -24.19 3.74 -15.28
N GLU A 104 -24.90 4.86 -15.31
CA GLU A 104 -25.27 5.56 -14.08
C GLU A 104 -26.14 4.68 -13.19
N LYS A 105 -25.87 4.75 -11.89
CA LYS A 105 -26.74 4.20 -10.87
C LYS A 105 -27.18 5.30 -9.92
N THR A 106 -28.27 5.01 -9.21
CA THR A 106 -28.78 5.90 -8.18
C THR A 106 -28.57 5.23 -6.83
N TYR A 107 -27.81 5.89 -5.96
CA TYR A 107 -27.61 5.46 -4.57
C TYR A 107 -28.13 6.52 -3.62
N LEU A 108 -28.47 6.09 -2.40
CA LEU A 108 -28.67 7.02 -1.29
C LEU A 108 -27.31 7.33 -0.67
N VAL A 109 -26.70 8.44 -1.08
CA VAL A 109 -25.44 8.91 -0.49
C VAL A 109 -25.80 9.90 0.61
N ASN A 110 -25.51 9.52 1.86
CA ASN A 110 -25.88 10.32 3.04
C ASN A 110 -27.39 10.69 3.08
N GLY A 111 -28.24 9.77 2.62
CA GLY A 111 -29.70 9.97 2.58
C GLY A 111 -30.20 10.78 1.37
N VAL A 112 -29.33 11.24 0.48
CA VAL A 112 -29.70 11.91 -0.76
C VAL A 112 -29.66 10.93 -1.92
N SER A 113 -30.72 10.89 -2.72
CA SER A 113 -30.75 10.15 -3.98
C SER A 113 -29.77 10.80 -4.95
N THR A 114 -28.61 10.18 -5.12
CA THR A 114 -27.51 10.66 -5.95
C THR A 114 -27.38 9.72 -7.13
N LYS A 115 -27.56 10.26 -8.33
CA LYS A 115 -27.40 9.54 -9.59
C LYS A 115 -26.04 9.88 -10.21
N GLY A 116 -25.31 8.87 -10.66
CA GLY A 116 -24.01 9.04 -11.30
C GLY A 116 -23.22 7.75 -11.41
N TRP A 117 -21.92 7.86 -11.66
CA TRP A 117 -21.01 6.72 -11.75
C TRP A 117 -20.25 6.55 -10.43
N PHE A 118 -20.60 5.51 -9.67
CA PHE A 118 -20.00 5.28 -8.37
C PHE A 118 -18.80 4.34 -8.48
N THR A 119 -17.73 4.62 -7.74
CA THR A 119 -16.53 3.77 -7.74
C THR A 119 -16.85 2.32 -7.39
N VAL A 120 -17.79 2.11 -6.46
CA VAL A 120 -18.23 0.78 -5.99
C VAL A 120 -18.98 -0.06 -7.03
N ASP A 121 -19.31 0.51 -8.19
CA ASP A 121 -19.98 -0.21 -9.28
C ASP A 121 -19.03 -0.91 -10.24
N TYR A 122 -17.76 -0.53 -10.23
CA TYR A 122 -16.76 -0.94 -11.21
C TYR A 122 -15.64 -1.70 -10.51
N THR A 123 -15.15 -2.79 -11.10
CA THR A 123 -13.87 -3.39 -10.73
C THR A 123 -12.73 -2.50 -11.20
N TRP A 124 -11.52 -2.68 -10.69
CA TRP A 124 -10.34 -1.96 -11.19
C TRP A 124 -10.16 -2.14 -12.71
N ASP A 125 -10.25 -3.38 -13.20
CA ASP A 125 -10.18 -3.69 -14.63
C ASP A 125 -11.22 -2.91 -15.47
N GLY A 126 -12.37 -2.62 -14.88
CA GLY A 126 -13.43 -1.83 -15.52
C GLY A 126 -13.13 -0.34 -15.62
N LEU A 127 -12.10 0.16 -14.93
CA LEU A 127 -11.71 1.57 -14.86
C LEU A 127 -10.39 1.89 -15.57
N VAL A 128 -9.65 0.89 -16.08
CA VAL A 128 -8.32 1.07 -16.70
C VAL A 128 -8.34 2.07 -17.88
N ASN A 129 -9.45 2.15 -18.62
CA ASN A 129 -9.58 3.05 -19.77
C ASN A 129 -10.20 4.42 -19.41
N ILE A 130 -10.43 4.68 -18.12
CA ILE A 130 -10.99 5.95 -17.65
C ILE A 130 -9.86 6.90 -17.30
N SER A 131 -9.93 8.12 -17.83
CA SER A 131 -8.92 9.15 -17.65
C SER A 131 -9.38 10.22 -16.68
N VAL A 132 -8.49 10.66 -15.80
CA VAL A 132 -8.74 11.78 -14.89
C VAL A 132 -8.75 13.11 -15.65
N THR A 133 -9.71 13.96 -15.31
CA THR A 133 -9.95 15.28 -15.89
C THR A 133 -10.02 16.33 -14.77
N GLN A 134 -10.25 17.60 -15.09
CA GLN A 134 -10.48 18.59 -14.04
C GLN A 134 -11.69 18.25 -13.18
N GLY A 135 -11.48 18.31 -11.87
CA GLY A 135 -12.56 18.65 -10.94
C GLY A 135 -12.25 19.87 -10.08
N ILE A 136 -11.16 20.61 -10.38
CA ILE A 136 -10.92 21.96 -9.87
C ILE A 136 -11.11 22.92 -11.04
N TYR A 137 -12.24 23.61 -11.10
CA TYR A 137 -12.59 24.45 -12.25
C TYR A 137 -11.80 25.77 -12.33
N SER A 138 -11.08 26.16 -11.28
CA SER A 138 -10.12 27.25 -11.32
C SER A 138 -8.81 26.88 -12.05
N ARG A 139 -8.63 25.60 -12.41
CA ARG A 139 -7.53 25.08 -13.22
C ARG A 139 -7.96 24.96 -14.69
N THR A 140 -7.05 25.20 -15.62
CA THR A 140 -7.32 25.13 -17.07
C THR A 140 -7.59 23.72 -17.58
N ASN A 141 -8.67 23.51 -18.34
CA ASN A 141 -9.03 22.22 -18.97
C ASN A 141 -8.09 21.74 -20.08
N ARG A 142 -7.06 22.51 -20.44
CA ARG A 142 -6.10 22.18 -21.53
C ARG A 142 -5.41 20.83 -21.36
N PHE A 143 -5.40 20.27 -20.15
CA PHE A 143 -4.76 18.99 -19.86
C PHE A 143 -5.72 17.79 -19.79
N ASP A 144 -7.03 17.97 -19.97
CA ASP A 144 -8.06 16.92 -19.75
C ASP A 144 -8.16 15.89 -20.89
N GLY A 145 -7.44 16.10 -21.99
CA GLY A 145 -7.36 15.18 -23.13
C GLY A 145 -6.07 14.36 -23.21
N ASN A 146 -5.20 14.40 -22.19
CA ASN A 146 -3.91 13.70 -22.22
C ASN A 146 -3.97 12.24 -21.73
N LEU A 147 -5.18 11.68 -21.59
CA LEU A 147 -5.42 10.28 -21.25
C LEU A 147 -4.69 9.81 -19.99
N TYR A 148 -4.59 10.66 -18.95
CA TYR A 148 -3.99 10.26 -17.69
C TYR A 148 -4.91 9.25 -16.99
N PRO A 149 -4.49 8.00 -16.75
CA PRO A 149 -5.35 7.01 -16.12
C PRO A 149 -5.61 7.37 -14.65
N ILE A 150 -6.70 6.84 -14.10
CA ILE A 150 -6.85 6.73 -12.65
C ILE A 150 -5.69 5.88 -12.12
N LEU A 151 -5.08 6.27 -11.00
CA LEU A 151 -3.96 5.53 -10.41
C LEU A 151 -4.42 4.70 -9.22
N LEU A 152 -3.89 3.48 -9.09
CA LEU A 152 -3.99 2.75 -7.83
C LEU A 152 -3.11 3.44 -6.77
N VAL A 153 -3.49 3.32 -5.50
CA VAL A 153 -2.67 3.76 -4.37
C VAL A 153 -1.27 3.12 -4.44
N GLU A 154 -1.21 1.84 -4.80
CA GLU A 154 0.01 1.07 -4.97
C GLU A 154 0.89 1.60 -6.11
N ASP A 155 0.29 2.01 -7.22
CA ASP A 155 1.01 2.63 -8.34
C ASP A 155 1.63 3.96 -7.91
N VAL A 156 0.94 4.76 -7.09
CA VAL A 156 1.49 6.02 -6.59
C VAL A 156 2.73 5.79 -5.72
N VAL A 157 2.71 4.74 -4.88
CA VAL A 157 3.87 4.38 -4.04
C VAL A 157 5.03 3.84 -4.90
N THR A 158 4.74 2.90 -5.79
CA THR A 158 5.76 2.19 -6.57
C THR A 158 6.37 3.05 -7.67
N GLN A 159 5.57 3.85 -8.36
CA GLN A 159 6.00 4.70 -9.47
C GLN A 159 6.74 5.95 -9.00
N PHE A 160 6.23 6.63 -7.96
CA PHE A 160 6.76 7.94 -7.56
C PHE A 160 7.67 7.89 -6.34
N LYS A 161 7.61 6.82 -5.53
CA LYS A 161 8.43 6.61 -4.33
C LYS A 161 8.51 7.87 -3.45
N PRO A 162 7.38 8.50 -3.09
CA PRO A 162 7.42 9.76 -2.38
C PRO A 162 8.01 9.60 -0.97
N PRO A 163 8.66 10.64 -0.42
CA PRO A 163 9.17 10.64 0.96
C PRO A 163 8.10 10.31 2.02
N GLY A 164 6.83 10.61 1.72
CA GLY A 164 5.68 10.13 2.45
C GLY A 164 4.43 10.14 1.58
N LEU A 165 3.45 9.31 1.91
CA LEU A 165 2.14 9.26 1.27
C LEU A 165 1.04 9.44 2.32
N TRP A 166 0.14 10.38 2.07
CA TRP A 166 -1.04 10.65 2.87
C TRP A 166 -2.26 10.06 2.18
N LEU A 167 -2.98 9.18 2.88
CA LEU A 167 -4.21 8.57 2.39
C LEU A 167 -5.40 9.22 3.09
N ASN A 168 -6.21 9.96 2.34
CA ASN A 168 -7.45 10.56 2.85
C ASN A 168 -8.66 9.75 2.37
N ILE A 169 -9.41 9.17 3.30
CA ILE A 169 -10.53 8.29 2.98
C ILE A 169 -11.82 8.98 3.39
N GLN A 170 -12.61 9.39 2.40
CA GLN A 170 -13.73 10.32 2.58
C GLN A 170 -15.04 9.63 2.97
N SER A 171 -15.23 8.35 2.61
CA SER A 171 -16.47 7.60 2.84
C SER A 171 -16.22 6.39 3.74
N VAL A 172 -16.63 6.50 5.01
CA VAL A 172 -16.50 5.42 6.01
C VAL A 172 -17.67 4.45 5.87
N LEU A 173 -17.60 3.59 4.86
CA LEU A 173 -18.32 2.31 4.88
C LEU A 173 -17.59 1.23 4.09
N LEU A 174 -16.26 1.14 4.21
CA LEU A 174 -15.51 -0.10 3.99
C LEU A 174 -14.06 0.03 4.52
N THR A 175 -13.71 -0.91 5.39
CA THR A 175 -12.38 -1.45 5.74
C THR A 175 -11.11 -0.65 5.38
N LEU A 176 -10.72 0.33 6.21
CA LEU A 176 -9.38 0.94 6.17
C LEU A 176 -8.24 0.01 6.63
N GLN A 177 -8.57 -1.13 7.22
CA GLN A 177 -7.62 -1.93 8.00
C GLN A 177 -6.71 -2.80 7.14
N VAL A 178 -6.85 -2.73 5.81
CA VAL A 178 -6.06 -3.53 4.86
C VAL A 178 -4.75 -2.83 4.46
N MET A 179 -4.64 -1.49 4.58
CA MET A 179 -3.54 -0.78 3.92
C MET A 179 -2.43 -0.18 4.81
N LEU A 180 -2.60 -0.07 6.13
CA LEU A 180 -1.60 0.63 6.97
C LEU A 180 -1.27 -0.15 8.24
N GLN A 181 0.01 -0.47 8.41
CA GLN A 181 0.58 -1.29 9.49
C GLN A 181 0.96 -0.48 10.76
N ASP A 182 0.80 0.85 10.73
CA ASP A 182 1.09 1.78 11.83
C ASP A 182 -0.18 2.40 12.44
N LYS A 183 -0.11 2.88 13.69
CA LYS A 183 -1.18 3.67 14.33
C LYS A 183 -1.38 4.92 13.46
N PRO A 184 -2.53 5.08 12.77
CA PRO A 184 -2.75 6.22 11.90
C PRO A 184 -2.78 7.49 12.75
N LEU A 185 -2.13 8.55 12.25
CA LEU A 185 -2.26 9.89 12.80
C LEU A 185 -3.70 10.36 12.55
N VAL A 186 -4.49 10.53 13.61
CA VAL A 186 -5.88 10.96 13.50
C VAL A 186 -5.94 12.47 13.45
N ILE A 187 -6.39 13.00 12.31
CA ILE A 187 -6.60 14.44 12.13
C ILE A 187 -8.10 14.71 12.02
N SER A 188 -8.63 15.51 12.94
CA SER A 188 -10.03 15.94 12.83
C SER A 188 -10.15 16.92 11.67
N LYS A 189 -11.19 16.79 10.87
CA LYS A 189 -11.52 17.74 9.80
C LYS A 189 -12.59 18.72 10.29
N TYR A 190 -12.19 19.98 10.42
CA TYR A 190 -12.94 21.12 10.95
C TYR A 190 -13.40 20.94 12.41
N GLY A 191 -12.60 20.22 13.21
CA GLY A 191 -13.00 19.72 14.53
C GLY A 191 -14.02 18.59 14.45
N ALA A 192 -14.88 18.44 15.46
CA ALA A 192 -16.00 17.49 15.47
C ALA A 192 -17.18 17.98 14.61
N SER A 193 -16.90 18.28 13.34
CA SER A 193 -17.87 18.81 12.40
C SER A 193 -19.01 17.79 12.16
N GLY A 194 -20.22 18.20 12.55
CA GLY A 194 -21.41 17.34 12.55
C GLY A 194 -22.01 17.09 13.94
N ASP A 195 -21.21 17.16 15.00
CA ASP A 195 -21.73 17.32 16.37
C ASP A 195 -21.97 18.80 16.67
N PHE A 196 -21.08 19.66 16.15
CA PHE A 196 -21.15 21.12 16.22
C PHE A 196 -20.84 21.74 14.84
N PRO A 197 -21.21 23.01 14.61
CA PRO A 197 -20.75 23.81 13.48
C PRO A 197 -19.23 23.74 13.32
N SER A 198 -18.77 23.60 12.09
CA SER A 198 -17.36 23.44 11.74
C SER A 198 -16.49 24.61 12.19
N CYS A 199 -15.24 24.31 12.55
CA CYS A 199 -14.22 25.30 12.95
C CYS A 199 -14.60 26.18 14.16
N THR A 200 -15.49 25.69 15.04
CA THR A 200 -15.85 26.38 16.28
C THR A 200 -15.07 25.87 17.50
N ASP A 201 -15.00 26.70 18.54
CA ASP A 201 -14.49 26.33 19.86
C ASP A 201 -15.05 25.00 20.39
N LEU A 202 -16.35 24.78 20.28
CA LEU A 202 -17.01 23.54 20.68
C LEU A 202 -16.62 22.36 19.80
N ALA A 203 -16.56 22.54 18.48
CA ALA A 203 -16.12 21.49 17.57
C ALA A 203 -14.67 21.06 17.86
N TYR A 204 -13.77 22.00 18.12
CA TYR A 204 -12.37 21.69 18.44
C TYR A 204 -12.20 21.07 19.82
N THR A 205 -12.90 21.59 20.83
CA THR A 205 -12.86 21.03 22.19
C THR A 205 -13.41 19.60 22.20
N LYS A 206 -14.48 19.34 21.46
CA LYS A 206 -15.05 18.01 21.30
C LYS A 206 -14.09 17.06 20.58
N ALA A 207 -13.45 17.50 19.49
CA ALA A 207 -12.45 16.70 18.78
C ALA A 207 -11.26 16.32 19.69
N ILE A 208 -10.78 17.25 20.51
CA ILE A 208 -9.75 16.97 21.53
C ILE A 208 -10.23 15.91 22.52
N ALA A 209 -11.44 16.08 23.06
CA ALA A 209 -12.03 15.13 24.01
C ALA A 209 -12.20 13.73 23.40
N ASP A 210 -12.43 13.65 22.09
CA ASP A 210 -12.56 12.40 21.33
C ASP A 210 -11.20 11.75 20.98
N GLY A 211 -10.08 12.37 21.38
CA GLY A 211 -8.75 11.78 21.26
C GLY A 211 -8.08 11.97 19.90
N VAL A 212 -8.42 13.06 19.19
CA VAL A 212 -7.71 13.46 17.97
C VAL A 212 -6.22 13.70 18.24
N ASP A 213 -5.34 13.31 17.32
CA ASP A 213 -3.90 13.57 17.42
C ASP A 213 -3.56 14.97 16.87
N VAL A 214 -4.19 15.41 15.77
CA VAL A 214 -3.95 16.73 15.13
C VAL A 214 -5.27 17.45 14.84
N LEU A 215 -5.35 18.73 15.18
CA LEU A 215 -6.47 19.59 14.75
C LEU A 215 -6.13 20.30 13.45
N ASP A 216 -7.07 20.34 12.50
CA ASP A 216 -6.95 21.19 11.32
C ASP A 216 -7.60 22.58 11.52
N CYS A 217 -6.99 23.60 10.94
CA CYS A 217 -7.56 24.93 10.80
C CYS A 217 -7.38 25.36 9.35
N PRO A 218 -8.45 25.31 8.54
CA PRO A 218 -8.47 25.97 7.23
C PRO A 218 -8.57 27.47 7.48
N VAL A 219 -7.48 28.18 7.22
CA VAL A 219 -7.35 29.60 7.49
C VAL A 219 -8.02 30.37 6.37
N GLN A 220 -9.00 31.19 6.77
CA GLN A 220 -9.57 32.24 5.95
C GLN A 220 -9.10 33.59 6.48
N ILE A 221 -9.17 34.61 5.62
CA ILE A 221 -8.79 35.99 5.95
C ILE A 221 -10.04 36.86 5.89
N SER A 222 -10.25 37.67 6.93
CA SER A 222 -11.27 38.72 6.96
C SER A 222 -10.84 39.95 6.15
N LYS A 223 -11.77 40.88 5.88
CA LYS A 223 -11.51 42.14 5.16
C LYS A 223 -10.39 42.97 5.78
N ASP A 224 -10.28 42.97 7.11
CA ASP A 224 -9.27 43.66 7.91
C ASP A 224 -7.99 42.83 8.15
N GLY A 225 -7.83 41.69 7.45
CA GLY A 225 -6.59 40.92 7.44
C GLY A 225 -6.39 39.98 8.62
N ILE A 226 -7.44 39.71 9.41
CA ILE A 226 -7.36 38.80 10.56
C ILE A 226 -7.53 37.35 10.07
N PRO A 227 -6.56 36.46 10.35
CA PRO A 227 -6.68 35.05 10.03
C PRO A 227 -7.55 34.31 11.06
N PHE A 228 -8.46 33.47 10.58
CA PHE A 228 -9.36 32.68 11.42
C PHE A 228 -9.69 31.33 10.78
N CYS A 229 -10.14 30.37 11.59
CA CYS A 229 -10.48 29.03 11.11
C CYS A 229 -11.93 29.01 10.58
N ALA A 230 -12.13 28.64 9.31
CA ALA A 230 -13.46 28.45 8.74
C ALA A 230 -13.48 27.39 7.64
N SER A 231 -14.57 26.62 7.55
CA SER A 231 -14.68 25.50 6.61
C SER A 231 -14.99 25.90 5.17
N SER A 232 -15.31 27.17 4.91
CA SER A 232 -15.56 27.72 3.58
C SER A 232 -15.17 29.20 3.55
N ILE A 233 -14.65 29.65 2.40
CA ILE A 233 -14.46 31.07 2.10
C ILE A 233 -15.80 31.81 1.88
N ASN A 234 -16.87 31.08 1.60
CA ASN A 234 -18.22 31.63 1.51
C ASN A 234 -18.97 31.38 2.82
N LEU A 235 -19.23 32.47 3.53
CA LEU A 235 -19.86 32.47 4.84
C LEU A 235 -21.30 31.95 4.79
N ILE A 236 -21.98 31.97 3.63
CA ILE A 236 -23.32 31.39 3.49
C ILE A 236 -23.31 29.87 3.76
N ASP A 237 -22.21 29.19 3.45
CA ASP A 237 -22.16 27.73 3.51
C ASP A 237 -22.06 27.18 4.95
N SER A 238 -21.74 28.05 5.91
CA SER A 238 -21.46 27.65 7.31
C SER A 238 -21.92 28.64 8.38
N THR A 239 -22.68 29.68 8.01
CA THR A 239 -23.22 30.67 8.96
C THR A 239 -24.62 31.12 8.56
N THR A 240 -25.25 31.93 9.41
CA THR A 240 -26.51 32.64 9.11
C THR A 240 -26.31 34.00 8.41
N VAL A 241 -25.18 34.24 7.74
CA VAL A 241 -24.85 35.56 7.15
C VAL A 241 -25.90 36.04 6.15
N ALA A 242 -26.52 35.11 5.40
CA ALA A 242 -27.56 35.44 4.44
C ALA A 242 -28.86 35.95 5.10
N GLN A 243 -29.07 35.68 6.39
CA GLN A 243 -30.20 36.18 7.19
C GLN A 243 -29.84 37.39 8.05
N SER A 244 -28.66 37.97 7.86
CA SER A 244 -28.15 39.11 8.64
C SER A 244 -28.26 40.43 7.85
N ALA A 245 -27.82 41.53 8.49
CA ALA A 245 -27.68 42.83 7.85
C ALA A 245 -26.68 42.82 6.67
N PHE A 246 -25.89 41.77 6.51
CA PHE A 246 -24.87 41.61 5.46
C PHE A 246 -25.40 40.90 4.20
N SER A 247 -26.69 40.55 4.14
CA SER A 247 -27.32 39.88 3.00
C SER A 247 -27.15 40.63 1.67
N ASN A 248 -27.04 41.96 1.72
CA ASN A 248 -26.79 42.83 0.58
C ASN A 248 -25.33 42.79 0.04
N LEU A 249 -24.39 42.17 0.75
CA LEU A 249 -22.98 42.02 0.33
C LEU A 249 -22.76 40.81 -0.58
N THR A 250 -23.84 40.19 -1.05
CA THR A 250 -23.77 39.04 -1.94
C THR A 250 -23.15 39.45 -3.27
N THR A 251 -22.11 38.72 -3.70
CA THR A 251 -21.39 38.95 -4.96
C THR A 251 -21.14 37.64 -5.70
N VAL A 252 -20.98 37.70 -7.01
CA VAL A 252 -20.62 36.55 -7.86
C VAL A 252 -19.13 36.62 -8.11
N VAL A 253 -18.41 35.57 -7.73
CA VAL A 253 -16.99 35.42 -8.03
C VAL A 253 -16.85 34.09 -8.77
N PRO A 254 -16.97 34.10 -10.12
CA PRO A 254 -16.98 32.89 -10.94
C PRO A 254 -15.74 32.01 -10.73
N GLU A 255 -14.63 32.62 -10.33
CA GLU A 255 -13.38 31.94 -10.02
C GLU A 255 -13.42 31.13 -8.71
N ILE A 256 -14.39 31.41 -7.82
CA ILE A 256 -14.54 30.73 -6.52
C ILE A 256 -15.69 29.72 -6.56
N LYS A 257 -16.90 30.13 -6.99
CA LYS A 257 -18.02 29.20 -7.17
C LYS A 257 -19.05 29.75 -8.17
N ALA A 258 -19.77 28.85 -8.82
CA ALA A 258 -20.95 29.22 -9.60
C ALA A 258 -22.05 29.76 -8.67
N GLY A 259 -22.58 30.94 -8.98
CA GLY A 259 -23.62 31.61 -8.20
C GLY A 259 -23.11 32.69 -7.25
N SER A 260 -24.01 33.20 -6.43
CA SER A 260 -23.79 34.37 -5.58
C SER A 260 -23.39 33.95 -4.15
N GLY A 261 -22.59 34.77 -3.47
CA GLY A 261 -21.98 34.43 -2.18
C GLY A 261 -21.60 35.64 -1.34
N ILE A 262 -21.48 35.43 -0.02
CA ILE A 262 -20.92 36.42 0.91
C ILE A 262 -19.61 35.86 1.43
N TYR A 263 -18.50 36.46 1.01
CA TYR A 263 -17.17 35.90 1.24
C TYR A 263 -16.49 36.48 2.48
N THR A 264 -15.58 35.72 3.08
CA THR A 264 -14.85 36.14 4.29
C THR A 264 -14.09 37.45 4.11
N PHE A 265 -13.53 37.68 2.93
CA PHE A 265 -12.81 38.92 2.60
C PHE A 265 -13.71 40.15 2.41
N SER A 266 -15.03 40.00 2.46
CA SER A 266 -16.00 41.10 2.36
C SER A 266 -16.38 41.70 3.72
N LEU A 267 -16.08 41.03 4.83
CA LEU A 267 -16.49 41.41 6.19
C LEU A 267 -15.29 41.55 7.13
N ALA A 268 -15.33 42.52 8.04
CA ALA A 268 -14.30 42.65 9.08
C ALA A 268 -14.45 41.53 10.12
N TRP A 269 -13.38 41.19 10.84
CA TRP A 269 -13.43 40.11 11.84
C TRP A 269 -14.51 40.32 12.89
N LYS A 270 -14.69 41.57 13.36
CA LYS A 270 -15.74 41.92 14.34
C LYS A 270 -17.16 41.60 13.85
N ASP A 271 -17.38 41.67 12.54
CA ASP A 271 -18.66 41.32 11.94
C ASP A 271 -18.79 39.79 11.81
N ILE A 272 -17.70 39.10 11.44
CA ILE A 272 -17.65 37.64 11.28
C ILE A 272 -17.79 36.92 12.63
N GLU A 273 -17.11 37.38 13.69
CA GLU A 273 -17.20 36.78 15.03
C GLU A 273 -18.60 36.90 15.64
N GLY A 274 -19.39 37.88 15.17
CA GLY A 274 -20.78 38.08 15.56
C GLY A 274 -21.78 37.23 14.76
N LEU A 275 -21.34 36.57 13.68
CA LEU A 275 -22.19 35.66 12.92
C LEU A 275 -22.48 34.41 13.73
N THR A 276 -23.68 33.85 13.54
CA THR A 276 -24.03 32.56 14.14
C THR A 276 -23.54 31.44 13.22
N PRO A 277 -22.57 30.60 13.64
CA PRO A 277 -22.15 29.45 12.86
C PRO A 277 -23.30 28.46 12.72
N THR A 278 -23.35 27.74 11.61
CA THR A 278 -24.37 26.71 11.34
C THR A 278 -23.70 25.40 10.97
N ILE A 279 -24.24 24.29 11.46
CA ILE A 279 -23.83 22.97 10.97
C ILE A 279 -24.14 22.94 9.47
N SER A 280 -23.10 22.66 8.67
CA SER A 280 -23.26 22.45 7.23
C SER A 280 -24.32 21.39 6.99
N ASN A 281 -25.37 21.78 6.28
CA ASN A 281 -26.44 20.87 5.87
C ASN A 281 -26.27 20.59 4.38
N PRO A 282 -25.73 19.41 4.01
CA PRO A 282 -25.56 19.04 2.60
C PRO A 282 -26.89 18.87 1.85
N SER A 283 -28.04 18.91 2.55
CA SER A 283 -29.36 18.90 1.92
C SER A 283 -30.32 19.92 2.56
N SER A 284 -30.30 21.15 2.04
CA SER A 284 -31.20 22.25 2.45
C SER A 284 -32.70 21.90 2.35
N LYS A 285 -33.05 20.88 1.54
CA LYS A 285 -34.42 20.41 1.29
C LYS A 285 -35.07 19.70 2.49
N TYR A 286 -34.29 19.05 3.36
CA TYR A 286 -34.87 18.17 4.41
C TYR A 286 -34.84 18.78 5.82
N ALA A 287 -34.27 19.97 6.02
CA ALA A 287 -34.11 20.61 7.35
C ALA A 287 -33.47 19.70 8.44
N LEU A 288 -32.75 18.66 8.03
CA LEU A 288 -32.11 17.69 8.92
C LEU A 288 -30.66 18.10 9.17
N PHE A 289 -30.36 18.47 10.41
CA PHE A 289 -28.99 18.65 10.87
C PHE A 289 -28.54 17.38 11.57
N ARG A 290 -27.25 17.01 11.43
CA ARG A 290 -26.69 15.82 12.09
C ARG A 290 -26.86 15.86 13.62
N ASN A 291 -26.76 17.05 14.19
CA ASN A 291 -27.10 17.33 15.59
C ASN A 291 -28.02 18.56 15.69
N PRO A 292 -29.35 18.39 15.57
CA PRO A 292 -30.30 19.51 15.56
C PRO A 292 -30.27 20.34 16.85
N ARG A 293 -29.88 19.74 17.98
CA ARG A 293 -29.78 20.39 19.29
C ARG A 293 -28.67 21.44 19.34
N PHE A 294 -27.56 21.19 18.64
CA PHE A 294 -26.38 22.07 18.63
C PHE A 294 -26.08 22.65 17.24
N LYS A 295 -27.11 22.73 16.37
CA LYS A 295 -27.00 23.21 14.98
C LYS A 295 -26.40 24.60 14.81
N THR A 296 -26.39 25.42 15.87
CA THR A 296 -25.80 26.76 15.93
C THR A 296 -24.89 26.97 17.14
N GLY A 297 -24.33 25.89 17.70
CA GLY A 297 -23.50 25.95 18.90
C GLY A 297 -22.05 26.36 18.61
N GLY A 298 -21.49 27.24 19.44
CA GLY A 298 -20.06 27.58 19.39
C GLY A 298 -19.76 28.87 18.62
N LYS A 299 -18.46 29.23 18.58
CA LYS A 299 -17.92 30.45 17.97
C LYS A 299 -16.67 30.14 17.16
N TYR A 300 -16.48 30.85 16.05
CA TYR A 300 -15.22 30.79 15.32
C TYR A 300 -14.06 31.27 16.17
N LEU A 301 -12.88 30.71 15.91
CA LEU A 301 -11.65 31.10 16.56
C LEU A 301 -10.77 31.87 15.57
N THR A 302 -10.15 32.95 16.04
CA THR A 302 -8.98 33.48 15.32
C THR A 302 -7.90 32.39 15.26
N LEU A 303 -6.99 32.47 14.29
CA LEU A 303 -5.87 31.53 14.22
C LEU A 303 -5.05 31.55 15.51
N SER A 304 -4.90 32.72 16.14
CA SER A 304 -4.22 32.85 17.44
C SER A 304 -4.94 32.08 18.55
N ASP A 305 -6.27 32.22 18.64
CA ASP A 305 -7.07 31.52 19.67
C ASP A 305 -7.09 30.01 19.45
N PHE A 306 -7.14 29.56 18.18
CA PHE A 306 -7.02 28.15 17.81
C PHE A 306 -5.67 27.57 18.25
N LEU A 307 -4.56 28.28 17.97
CA LEU A 307 -3.23 27.85 18.39
C LEU A 307 -3.10 27.83 19.93
N ALA A 308 -3.69 28.79 20.62
CA ALA A 308 -3.74 28.82 22.08
C ALA A 308 -4.55 27.66 22.67
N LEU A 309 -5.68 27.30 22.04
CA LEU A 309 -6.49 26.14 22.39
C LEU A 309 -5.69 24.84 22.18
N ALA A 310 -5.04 24.69 21.03
CA ALA A 310 -4.24 23.50 20.74
C ALA A 310 -3.07 23.35 21.71
N LYS A 311 -2.35 24.44 22.01
CA LYS A 311 -1.22 24.43 22.95
C LYS A 311 -1.59 24.06 24.38
N LYS A 312 -2.84 24.32 24.81
CA LYS A 312 -3.34 23.93 26.13
C LYS A 312 -3.60 22.43 26.25
N SER A 313 -3.75 21.71 25.13
CA SER A 313 -4.01 20.27 25.15
C SER A 313 -2.72 19.47 25.10
N SER A 314 -2.47 18.66 26.13
CA SER A 314 -1.36 17.70 26.14
C SER A 314 -1.63 16.45 25.32
N SER A 315 -2.85 16.26 24.80
CA SER A 315 -3.22 15.10 23.98
C SER A 315 -2.94 15.28 22.49
N LEU A 316 -2.77 16.53 22.04
CA LEU A 316 -2.48 16.83 20.64
C LEU A 316 -0.99 16.65 20.37
N SER A 317 -0.67 15.96 19.28
CA SER A 317 0.68 15.84 18.74
C SER A 317 1.02 17.00 17.79
N GLY A 318 0.01 17.73 17.27
CA GLY A 318 0.24 18.90 16.44
C GLY A 318 -1.03 19.61 15.97
N VAL A 319 -0.84 20.57 15.06
CA VAL A 319 -1.92 21.26 14.33
C VAL A 319 -1.60 21.29 12.84
N LEU A 320 -2.63 21.18 12.00
CA LEU A 320 -2.55 21.33 10.56
C LEU A 320 -3.15 22.68 10.17
N ILE A 321 -2.34 23.55 9.57
CA ILE A 321 -2.82 24.83 9.04
C ILE A 321 -3.03 24.69 7.54
N GLY A 322 -4.29 24.67 7.12
CA GLY A 322 -4.66 24.66 5.70
C GLY A 322 -4.77 26.09 5.19
N ILE A 323 -4.07 26.42 4.11
CA ILE A 323 -4.21 27.70 3.42
C ILE A 323 -4.76 27.40 2.03
N GLU A 324 -6.04 27.68 1.82
CA GLU A 324 -6.63 27.64 0.48
C GLU A 324 -6.26 28.93 -0.26
N VAL A 325 -5.77 28.81 -1.50
CA VAL A 325 -5.14 29.87 -2.27
C VAL A 325 -6.02 31.14 -2.33
N ALA A 326 -5.50 32.21 -1.72
CA ALA A 326 -5.98 33.58 -1.90
C ALA A 326 -5.40 34.18 -3.19
N THR A 327 -5.94 33.82 -4.35
CA THR A 327 -5.74 34.66 -5.54
C THR A 327 -6.72 35.82 -5.45
N LYS A 328 -6.16 37.00 -5.10
CA LYS A 328 -6.75 38.35 -5.13
C LYS A 328 -7.20 38.89 -3.76
N ILE A 329 -6.24 39.39 -2.97
CA ILE A 329 -6.50 40.41 -1.95
C ILE A 329 -5.98 41.75 -2.49
N THR A 330 -6.87 42.72 -2.53
CA THR A 330 -6.68 44.06 -3.07
C THR A 330 -5.74 44.91 -2.19
N GLY A 331 -4.65 45.40 -2.80
CA GLY A 331 -4.22 46.80 -2.65
C GLY A 331 -3.52 47.28 -1.37
N HIS A 332 -3.28 46.47 -0.34
CA HIS A 332 -2.55 46.92 0.84
C HIS A 332 -1.38 46.01 1.24
N THR A 333 -0.20 46.60 1.19
CA THR A 333 1.09 46.11 1.71
C THR A 333 1.01 45.90 3.22
N LEU A 334 0.99 44.64 3.66
CA LEU A 334 1.55 44.27 4.96
C LEU A 334 2.99 43.83 4.74
N ALA A 335 3.92 44.73 5.07
CA ALA A 335 5.34 44.46 5.01
C ALA A 335 5.77 43.66 6.25
N THR A 336 6.59 42.63 5.98
CA THR A 336 7.55 41.92 6.87
C THR A 336 6.90 41.08 8.00
N ASN A 337 6.88 39.74 7.98
CA ASN A 337 7.88 38.81 7.46
C ASN A 337 7.23 37.54 6.89
N ILE A 338 7.83 37.10 5.79
CA ILE A 338 7.66 35.84 5.07
C ILE A 338 6.57 35.87 4.00
N TRP A 339 7.01 36.26 2.80
CA TRP A 339 6.40 35.86 1.55
C TRP A 339 7.46 35.24 0.63
N CYS A 340 6.97 34.30 -0.18
CA CYS A 340 7.60 33.60 -1.30
C CYS A 340 8.50 34.46 -2.21
N LEU A 341 9.23 33.74 -3.08
CA LEU A 341 9.67 34.15 -4.42
C LEU A 341 9.19 35.55 -4.85
N ILE A 342 10.12 36.49 -4.96
CA ILE A 342 9.99 37.62 -5.86
C ILE A 342 10.32 37.09 -7.26
N VAL A 343 9.31 37.06 -8.15
CA VAL A 343 9.54 37.19 -9.58
C VAL A 343 9.82 38.67 -9.83
N ALA A 344 11.10 39.00 -9.96
CA ALA A 344 11.57 40.19 -10.64
C ALA A 344 12.36 39.71 -11.86
N GLU A 345 11.89 40.10 -13.05
CA GLU A 345 12.45 39.83 -14.38
C GLU A 345 12.53 38.35 -14.79
N ASN A 346 11.73 37.96 -15.79
CA ASN A 346 11.84 36.65 -16.44
C ASN A 346 13.06 36.66 -17.39
N PRO A 347 14.20 36.01 -17.05
CA PRO A 347 15.41 36.07 -17.85
C PRO A 347 15.34 35.15 -19.07
N CYS A 348 14.28 34.33 -19.19
CA CYS A 348 14.23 33.22 -20.13
C CYS A 348 13.93 33.63 -21.58
N LEU A 349 13.51 34.88 -21.85
CA LEU A 349 13.17 35.30 -23.22
C LEU A 349 14.00 36.45 -23.80
N ARG A 350 14.80 37.19 -23.01
CA ARG A 350 15.60 38.36 -23.47
C ARG A 350 14.89 39.24 -24.52
N GLN A 351 13.56 39.40 -24.42
CA GLN A 351 12.77 40.25 -25.29
C GLN A 351 11.91 41.16 -24.42
N LYS A 352 11.89 42.46 -24.78
CA LYS A 352 11.19 43.52 -24.03
C LYS A 352 9.68 43.52 -24.26
N GLU A 353 9.16 42.74 -25.21
CA GLU A 353 7.73 42.70 -25.57
C GLU A 353 7.15 41.29 -25.43
N ILE A 354 5.88 41.22 -25.04
CA ILE A 354 5.14 39.97 -24.84
C ILE A 354 4.88 39.31 -26.21
N PRO A 355 5.24 38.03 -26.43
CA PRO A 355 4.93 37.35 -27.68
C PRO A 355 3.43 37.27 -27.94
N SER A 356 3.01 37.45 -29.19
CA SER A 356 1.60 37.55 -29.60
C SER A 356 0.73 36.34 -29.23
N TYR A 357 1.30 35.16 -29.09
CA TYR A 357 0.60 33.96 -28.62
C TYR A 357 0.32 33.94 -27.10
N MET A 358 0.93 34.85 -26.34
CA MET A 358 0.69 35.09 -24.91
C MET A 358 -0.21 36.31 -24.66
N SER A 359 -0.63 37.03 -25.71
CA SER A 359 -1.62 38.10 -25.55
C SER A 359 -3.00 37.51 -25.23
N PRO A 360 -3.75 38.08 -24.26
CA PRO A 360 -5.11 37.64 -23.99
C PRO A 360 -5.99 37.85 -25.22
N ILE A 361 -6.82 36.84 -25.52
CA ILE A 361 -7.79 36.89 -26.61
C ILE A 361 -8.88 37.91 -26.24
N PRO A 362 -9.22 38.90 -27.10
CA PRO A 362 -10.24 39.89 -26.79
C PRO A 362 -11.61 39.23 -26.52
N PRO A 363 -12.39 39.74 -25.55
CA PRO A 363 -13.76 39.26 -25.33
C PRO A 363 -14.56 39.26 -26.63
N ALA A 364 -15.31 38.17 -26.87
CA ALA A 364 -16.17 37.93 -28.03
C ALA A 364 -15.50 37.64 -29.40
N SER A 365 -14.16 37.55 -29.50
CA SER A 365 -13.52 37.20 -30.77
C SER A 365 -13.79 35.75 -31.23
N LEU A 366 -14.13 34.85 -30.29
CA LEU A 366 -14.51 33.46 -30.56
C LEU A 366 -15.98 33.30 -30.99
N VAL A 367 -16.83 34.32 -30.83
CA VAL A 367 -18.23 34.26 -31.29
C VAL A 367 -18.30 34.31 -32.83
N GLN A 368 -17.29 34.90 -33.48
CA GLN A 368 -17.22 35.03 -34.94
C GLN A 368 -16.77 33.74 -35.65
N VAL A 369 -16.29 32.74 -34.91
CA VAL A 369 -15.83 31.43 -35.42
C VAL A 369 -16.74 30.27 -35.03
N ILE A 370 -17.85 30.54 -34.33
CA ILE A 370 -18.86 29.53 -33.97
C ILE A 370 -19.91 29.45 -35.08
N THR A 371 -20.07 28.26 -35.67
CA THR A 371 -21.14 27.97 -36.64
C THR A 371 -22.50 28.02 -35.93
N PRO A 372 -23.54 28.65 -36.52
CA PRO A 372 -24.83 28.89 -35.87
C PRO A 372 -25.55 27.64 -35.31
N SER A 373 -25.20 26.45 -35.79
CA SER A 373 -25.71 25.15 -35.33
C SER A 373 -25.26 24.73 -33.93
N TYR A 374 -24.29 25.42 -33.33
CA TYR A 374 -23.74 25.11 -32.00
C TYR A 374 -24.18 26.09 -30.91
N LEU A 375 -25.12 27.00 -31.20
CA LEU A 375 -25.78 27.80 -30.17
C LEU A 375 -26.98 27.02 -29.60
N PRO A 376 -27.15 26.94 -28.27
CA PRO A 376 -28.30 26.29 -27.67
C PRO A 376 -29.60 27.06 -28.01
N PRO A 377 -30.73 26.37 -28.26
CA PRO A 377 -32.00 27.04 -28.52
C PRO A 377 -32.50 27.75 -27.26
N ALA A 378 -33.18 28.89 -27.44
CA ALA A 378 -33.80 29.62 -26.34
C ALA A 378 -34.94 28.78 -25.73
N GLU A 379 -34.88 28.54 -24.43
CA GLU A 379 -35.87 27.76 -23.68
C GLU A 379 -37.18 28.55 -23.47
N ALA A 380 -38.32 27.87 -23.59
CA ALA A 380 -39.65 28.43 -23.33
C ALA A 380 -39.96 28.45 -21.81
N PRO A 381 -40.80 29.38 -21.32
CA PRO A 381 -41.08 29.50 -19.90
C PRO A 381 -41.97 28.34 -19.39
N ASN A 382 -41.60 27.77 -18.24
CA ASN A 382 -42.39 26.74 -17.56
C ASN A 382 -43.58 27.34 -16.77
N PRO A 383 -44.72 26.63 -16.68
CA PRO A 383 -45.94 27.12 -16.04
C PRO A 383 -45.85 27.10 -14.51
N VAL A 384 -46.62 28.00 -13.88
CA VAL A 384 -46.69 28.18 -12.42
C VAL A 384 -47.71 27.22 -11.82
N LEU A 385 -47.29 26.41 -10.84
CA LEU A 385 -48.17 25.56 -10.02
C LEU A 385 -48.80 26.37 -8.88
N THR A 386 -50.05 26.07 -8.54
CA THR A 386 -50.84 26.81 -7.52
C THR A 386 -51.12 25.97 -6.27
N GLU A 387 -51.50 26.63 -5.17
CA GLU A 387 -51.70 26.06 -3.82
C GLU A 387 -52.67 24.87 -3.71
N SER A 388 -53.45 24.55 -4.75
CA SER A 388 -54.31 23.37 -4.78
C SER A 388 -53.58 22.04 -5.03
N ASP A 389 -52.32 22.07 -5.46
CA ASP A 389 -51.55 20.87 -5.81
C ASP A 389 -50.83 20.24 -4.59
N VAL A 390 -51.00 20.80 -3.38
CA VAL A 390 -50.33 20.33 -2.16
C VAL A 390 -51.30 20.35 -0.96
N ILE A 391 -52.13 19.32 -0.81
CA ILE A 391 -52.74 19.00 0.49
C ILE A 391 -52.82 17.47 0.68
N GLU A 392 -52.18 16.95 1.73
CA GLU A 392 -52.52 15.65 2.34
C GLU A 392 -53.28 15.88 3.66
N PRO A 393 -54.27 15.02 4.00
CA PRO A 393 -55.10 15.18 5.19
C PRO A 393 -54.36 14.80 6.50
N PRO A 394 -54.78 15.34 7.66
CA PRO A 394 -54.05 15.21 8.92
C PRO A 394 -54.19 13.81 9.55
N LEU A 395 -53.09 13.33 10.14
CA LEU A 395 -53.06 12.11 10.96
C LEU A 395 -53.70 12.36 12.34
N PRO A 396 -54.49 11.43 12.89
CA PRO A 396 -55.07 11.60 14.23
C PRO A 396 -54.10 11.22 15.36
N SER A 397 -54.28 11.88 16.51
CA SER A 397 -53.43 11.88 17.71
C SER A 397 -53.74 10.76 18.74
N VAL A 398 -52.78 10.45 19.61
CA VAL A 398 -52.89 9.43 20.68
C VAL A 398 -52.79 10.05 22.08
N THR A 399 -53.75 9.79 22.99
CA THR A 399 -53.56 9.46 24.45
C THR A 399 -54.89 8.92 25.05
N ALA A 400 -54.81 8.08 26.09
CA ALA A 400 -55.90 7.27 26.69
C ALA A 400 -56.69 7.94 27.85
N VAL A 401 -57.99 7.61 28.02
CA VAL A 401 -58.80 7.42 29.27
C VAL A 401 -60.23 6.88 28.91
N ALA A 402 -60.78 5.95 29.73
CA ALA A 402 -62.15 5.37 29.71
C ALA A 402 -63.11 6.13 30.69
N PRO A 403 -64.44 5.84 30.89
CA PRO A 403 -65.30 4.72 30.43
C PRO A 403 -66.76 5.05 29.95
N ALA A 404 -67.35 4.08 29.22
CA ALA A 404 -68.74 3.52 29.13
C ALA A 404 -70.03 4.37 29.34
N PRO A 405 -71.28 3.89 29.03
CA PRO A 405 -71.76 2.76 28.19
C PRO A 405 -72.87 3.16 27.18
N THR A 406 -73.37 2.23 26.34
CA THR A 406 -74.79 1.81 26.20
C THR A 406 -75.18 1.35 24.78
N GLY A 407 -75.90 0.21 24.75
CA GLY A 407 -76.76 -0.27 23.65
C GLY A 407 -75.99 -0.86 22.47
N GLY A 408 -76.12 -2.12 22.10
CA GLY A 408 -77.18 -3.08 22.34
C GLY A 408 -77.47 -3.78 21.01
N SER A 409 -77.52 -5.11 21.06
CA SER A 409 -78.00 -6.05 20.04
C SER A 409 -77.04 -6.42 18.90
N THR A 410 -76.78 -7.67 18.56
CA THR A 410 -77.17 -9.00 19.08
C THR A 410 -76.24 -10.00 18.35
N VAL A 411 -75.49 -10.86 19.04
CA VAL A 411 -75.76 -12.32 19.25
C VAL A 411 -75.94 -13.09 17.93
N GLY A 412 -75.23 -14.19 17.63
CA GLY A 412 -74.27 -15.04 18.34
C GLY A 412 -73.65 -16.00 17.30
N VAL A 413 -72.95 -17.10 17.56
CA VAL A 413 -72.79 -18.00 18.69
C VAL A 413 -71.47 -18.78 18.42
N SER A 414 -70.68 -19.01 19.48
CA SER A 414 -69.51 -19.91 19.59
C SER A 414 -69.93 -21.40 19.41
N PRO A 415 -69.08 -22.46 19.33
CA PRO A 415 -67.69 -22.53 19.79
C PRO A 415 -66.70 -23.43 19.00
N ARG A 416 -65.42 -23.31 19.44
CA ARG A 416 -64.28 -24.25 19.41
C ARG A 416 -64.65 -25.75 19.32
N PRO A 417 -63.76 -26.68 18.85
CA PRO A 417 -62.43 -26.87 19.47
C PRO A 417 -61.28 -27.42 18.57
N SER A 418 -60.06 -27.34 19.14
CA SER A 418 -58.91 -28.27 19.08
C SER A 418 -58.54 -29.04 17.79
N GLY A 419 -57.25 -29.03 17.44
CA GLY A 419 -56.69 -30.11 16.61
C GLY A 419 -55.28 -29.81 16.10
N SER A 420 -54.34 -30.64 16.51
CA SER A 420 -52.92 -30.65 16.15
C SER A 420 -52.62 -31.73 15.09
N ILE A 421 -51.48 -31.58 14.40
CA ILE A 421 -50.60 -32.63 13.81
C ILE A 421 -50.69 -32.92 12.28
N THR A 422 -49.48 -32.94 11.68
CA THR A 422 -48.93 -33.68 10.51
C THR A 422 -49.06 -33.22 9.04
N LYS A 423 -47.88 -32.83 8.51
CA LYS A 423 -47.19 -33.20 7.25
C LYS A 423 -47.90 -34.15 6.25
N VAL A 424 -47.81 -33.85 4.94
CA VAL A 424 -47.01 -34.57 3.89
C VAL A 424 -46.98 -33.74 2.57
N HIS A 425 -45.92 -33.93 1.77
CA HIS A 425 -45.52 -33.45 0.41
C HIS A 425 -46.65 -33.36 -0.65
N ALA A 426 -46.54 -32.62 -1.78
CA ALA A 426 -45.43 -32.36 -2.72
C ALA A 426 -45.64 -31.01 -3.47
N ASP A 427 -44.60 -30.19 -3.62
CA ASP A 427 -43.85 -29.89 -4.87
C ASP A 427 -44.68 -29.54 -6.12
N ASP A 428 -44.63 -28.27 -6.52
CA ASP A 428 -44.07 -27.85 -7.81
C ASP A 428 -43.62 -26.38 -7.73
N GLY A 429 -42.41 -26.11 -8.23
CA GLY A 429 -41.63 -24.91 -7.92
C GLY A 429 -41.88 -23.68 -8.80
N ALA A 430 -41.45 -22.53 -8.27
CA ALA A 430 -40.92 -21.41 -9.05
C ALA A 430 -39.98 -20.57 -8.17
N THR A 431 -38.72 -20.58 -8.55
CA THR A 431 -37.56 -19.91 -7.95
C THR A 431 -37.67 -18.38 -7.95
N SER A 432 -37.46 -17.73 -6.79
CA SER A 432 -36.76 -16.45 -6.69
C SER A 432 -36.20 -16.28 -5.28
N MET A 433 -34.87 -16.32 -5.18
CA MET A 433 -34.10 -16.33 -3.93
C MET A 433 -34.22 -15.00 -3.18
N SER A 434 -34.98 -15.02 -2.10
CA SER A 434 -34.82 -14.10 -0.97
C SER A 434 -33.80 -14.70 0.01
N HIS A 435 -32.51 -14.58 -0.30
CA HIS A 435 -31.48 -14.74 0.71
C HIS A 435 -31.27 -13.39 1.42
N VAL A 436 -32.08 -13.17 2.45
CA VAL A 436 -31.70 -12.26 3.55
C VAL A 436 -30.47 -12.87 4.20
N HIS A 437 -29.29 -12.47 3.73
CA HIS A 437 -28.09 -12.63 4.55
C HIS A 437 -28.26 -11.70 5.75
N PHE A 438 -28.59 -12.30 6.89
CA PHE A 438 -28.22 -11.75 8.18
C PHE A 438 -26.70 -11.57 8.18
N PHE A 439 -26.23 -10.41 7.70
CA PHE A 439 -24.91 -9.94 8.06
C PHE A 439 -24.97 -9.69 9.56
N ARG A 440 -24.37 -10.61 10.34
CA ARG A 440 -23.87 -10.29 11.67
C ARG A 440 -23.02 -9.03 11.49
N VAL A 441 -23.53 -7.89 11.96
CA VAL A 441 -22.73 -6.71 12.23
C VAL A 441 -21.69 -7.15 13.26
N GLN A 442 -20.52 -7.59 12.79
CA GLN A 442 -19.33 -7.60 13.63
C GLN A 442 -18.93 -6.14 13.78
N LEU A 443 -19.40 -5.53 14.86
CA LEU A 443 -18.74 -4.37 15.47
C LEU A 443 -17.25 -4.65 15.39
N ASN A 444 -16.49 -3.78 14.71
CA ASN A 444 -15.05 -3.88 14.64
C ASN A 444 -14.53 -3.59 16.05
N ARG A 445 -14.52 -4.63 16.90
CA ARG A 445 -13.79 -4.63 18.16
C ARG A 445 -12.36 -4.28 17.77
N GLN A 446 -11.76 -3.29 18.43
CA GLN A 446 -10.30 -3.19 18.46
C GLN A 446 -9.76 -4.62 18.63
N LYS A 447 -8.91 -5.09 17.70
CA LYS A 447 -8.33 -6.44 17.81
C LYS A 447 -7.74 -6.55 19.20
N MET A 448 -8.25 -7.49 19.98
CA MET A 448 -7.88 -7.61 21.38
C MET A 448 -6.37 -7.85 21.47
N ILE A 449 -5.70 -7.07 22.30
CA ILE A 449 -4.25 -7.16 22.48
C ILE A 449 -3.93 -8.09 23.65
N PHE A 450 -3.25 -9.17 23.34
CA PHE A 450 -2.75 -10.18 24.25
C PHE A 450 -1.27 -9.93 24.49
N ASN A 451 -0.98 -8.98 25.39
CA ASN A 451 0.39 -8.65 25.76
C ASN A 451 0.98 -9.76 26.63
N VAL A 452 2.07 -10.41 26.17
CA VAL A 452 2.69 -11.56 26.85
C VAL A 452 3.08 -11.27 28.31
N LYS A 453 3.36 -10.01 28.68
CA LYS A 453 3.64 -9.64 30.09
C LYS A 453 2.44 -9.85 31.00
N LYS A 454 1.20 -9.72 30.49
CA LYS A 454 -0.03 -10.01 31.25
C LYS A 454 -0.25 -11.50 31.48
N TYR A 455 0.48 -12.35 30.77
CA TYR A 455 0.46 -13.80 30.89
C TYR A 455 1.69 -14.34 31.63
N GLY A 456 2.40 -13.48 32.36
CA GLY A 456 3.58 -13.84 33.14
C GLY A 456 4.90 -13.74 32.37
N GLY A 457 4.91 -13.13 31.18
CA GLY A 457 6.13 -12.91 30.43
C GLY A 457 7.08 -11.92 31.12
N VAL A 458 8.35 -12.29 31.26
CA VAL A 458 9.40 -11.52 31.91
C VAL A 458 10.53 -11.24 30.90
N ALA A 459 10.86 -9.95 30.75
CA ALA A 459 11.77 -9.45 29.73
C ALA A 459 13.21 -9.27 30.25
N ASP A 460 13.75 -10.26 30.96
CA ASP A 460 15.06 -10.24 31.62
C ASP A 460 16.17 -11.00 30.85
N GLY A 461 15.81 -11.65 29.74
CA GLY A 461 16.68 -12.52 28.95
C GLY A 461 17.09 -13.83 29.64
N LYS A 462 16.45 -14.20 30.76
CA LYS A 462 16.83 -15.36 31.59
C LYS A 462 15.65 -16.24 31.96
N THR A 463 14.49 -15.64 32.24
CA THR A 463 13.28 -16.35 32.60
C THR A 463 12.69 -17.02 31.35
N ASP A 464 12.33 -18.30 31.46
CA ASP A 464 11.68 -19.04 30.38
C ASP A 464 10.23 -18.55 30.17
N ASN A 465 9.98 -17.96 29.00
CA ASN A 465 8.71 -17.35 28.64
C ASN A 465 7.77 -18.28 27.84
N SER A 466 8.16 -19.53 27.56
CA SER A 466 7.37 -20.42 26.68
C SER A 466 5.92 -20.58 27.13
N LYS A 467 5.68 -20.75 28.44
CA LYS A 467 4.33 -20.86 28.98
C LYS A 467 3.53 -19.58 28.77
N ALA A 468 4.10 -18.42 29.09
CA ALA A 468 3.43 -17.13 28.92
C ALA A 468 3.06 -16.85 27.46
N PHE A 469 3.93 -17.25 26.53
CA PHE A 469 3.71 -17.07 25.10
C PHE A 469 2.60 -17.99 24.59
N ILE A 470 2.62 -19.27 24.97
CA ILE A 470 1.57 -20.23 24.62
C ILE A 470 0.22 -19.78 25.20
N ASP A 471 0.18 -19.39 26.48
CA ASP A 471 -1.06 -18.93 27.12
C ASP A 471 -1.64 -17.69 26.41
N ALA A 472 -0.79 -16.71 26.07
CA ALA A 472 -1.21 -15.51 25.33
C ALA A 472 -1.75 -15.87 23.94
N TRP A 473 -1.05 -16.74 23.21
CA TRP A 473 -1.48 -17.24 21.89
C TRP A 473 -2.80 -17.99 21.97
N THR A 474 -2.94 -18.95 22.89
CA THR A 474 -4.16 -19.76 23.04
C THR A 474 -5.36 -18.87 23.30
N GLN A 475 -5.22 -17.88 24.19
CA GLN A 475 -6.31 -16.96 24.47
C GLN A 475 -6.64 -16.04 23.28
N ALA A 476 -5.63 -15.58 22.55
CA ALA A 476 -5.82 -14.77 21.36
C ALA A 476 -6.49 -15.56 20.22
N CYS A 477 -6.05 -16.78 19.98
CA CYS A 477 -6.55 -17.69 18.96
C CYS A 477 -8.01 -18.08 19.23
N GLN A 478 -8.39 -18.25 20.51
CA GLN A 478 -9.77 -18.58 20.90
C GLN A 478 -10.70 -17.37 21.00
N ASN A 479 -10.18 -16.15 20.80
CA ASN A 479 -10.99 -14.94 20.76
C ASN A 479 -11.76 -14.82 19.43
N ASN A 480 -13.06 -14.56 19.53
CA ASN A 480 -13.90 -14.35 18.35
C ASN A 480 -13.42 -13.12 17.57
N GLY A 481 -13.06 -13.30 16.29
CA GLY A 481 -12.48 -12.26 15.44
C GLY A 481 -10.96 -12.13 15.51
N GLY A 482 -10.26 -13.05 16.20
CA GLY A 482 -8.80 -13.09 16.27
C GLY A 482 -8.19 -12.10 17.25
N GLY A 483 -6.88 -11.83 17.16
CA GLY A 483 -6.20 -11.00 18.14
C GLY A 483 -4.75 -10.64 17.79
N VAL A 484 -4.18 -9.72 18.57
CA VAL A 484 -2.77 -9.32 18.48
C VAL A 484 -2.02 -9.88 19.69
N VAL A 485 -1.13 -10.85 19.48
CA VAL A 485 -0.15 -11.27 20.49
C VAL A 485 1.02 -10.31 20.43
N LEU A 486 1.19 -9.50 21.48
CA LEU A 486 2.20 -8.46 21.55
C LEU A 486 3.36 -8.92 22.43
N PHE A 487 4.58 -8.86 21.90
CA PHE A 487 5.84 -9.04 22.60
C PHE A 487 6.51 -7.65 22.72
N PRO A 488 6.31 -6.92 23.82
CA PRO A 488 6.85 -5.56 23.97
C PRO A 488 8.37 -5.54 23.95
N ALA A 489 8.98 -4.36 23.81
CA ALA A 489 10.42 -4.19 23.93
C ALA A 489 11.01 -4.85 25.20
N GLY A 490 12.19 -5.47 25.03
CA GLY A 490 12.90 -6.24 26.06
C GLY A 490 13.45 -7.57 25.50
N LYS A 491 14.19 -8.31 26.32
CA LYS A 491 14.78 -9.61 25.95
C LYS A 491 14.01 -10.75 26.61
N TYR A 492 13.52 -11.71 25.83
CA TYR A 492 12.73 -12.83 26.35
C TYR A 492 13.41 -14.15 25.99
N LEU A 493 13.89 -14.87 26.99
CA LEU A 493 14.31 -16.25 26.78
C LEU A 493 13.05 -17.11 26.57
N VAL A 494 13.02 -17.90 25.51
CA VAL A 494 11.89 -18.77 25.19
C VAL A 494 12.40 -20.12 24.70
N LYS A 495 12.03 -21.21 25.39
CA LYS A 495 12.27 -22.57 24.92
C LYS A 495 11.39 -22.91 23.71
N PRO A 496 11.63 -24.02 23.00
CA PRO A 496 10.81 -24.40 21.85
C PRO A 496 9.30 -24.34 22.12
N VAL A 497 8.56 -23.69 21.22
CA VAL A 497 7.11 -23.48 21.29
C VAL A 497 6.45 -23.79 19.95
N VAL A 498 5.24 -24.33 20.02
CA VAL A 498 4.36 -24.55 18.88
C VAL A 498 3.06 -23.79 19.11
N PHE A 499 2.76 -22.89 18.18
CA PHE A 499 1.52 -22.11 18.10
C PHE A 499 0.59 -22.78 17.09
N THR A 500 -0.28 -23.66 17.60
CA THR A 500 -1.26 -24.37 16.78
C THR A 500 -2.45 -23.45 16.43
N GLY A 501 -2.97 -23.58 15.21
CA GLY A 501 -4.14 -22.86 14.74
C GLY A 501 -5.48 -23.42 15.25
N GLY A 502 -6.51 -23.38 14.40
CA GLY A 502 -7.91 -23.51 14.85
C GLY A 502 -8.45 -22.23 15.50
N CYS A 503 -7.92 -21.08 15.07
CA CYS A 503 -8.26 -19.77 15.61
C CYS A 503 -9.62 -19.28 15.08
N LYS A 504 -10.33 -18.52 15.91
CA LYS A 504 -11.66 -17.98 15.56
C LYS A 504 -11.59 -16.66 14.79
N GLY A 505 -10.43 -16.36 14.19
CA GLY A 505 -10.18 -15.19 13.35
C GLY A 505 -8.69 -14.93 13.12
N PRO A 506 -8.36 -13.85 12.38
CA PRO A 506 -6.99 -13.52 11.98
C PRO A 506 -6.05 -13.25 13.14
N MET A 507 -4.81 -13.72 13.02
CA MET A 507 -3.80 -13.61 14.07
C MET A 507 -2.69 -12.63 13.70
N VAL A 508 -2.31 -11.77 14.65
CA VAL A 508 -1.15 -10.89 14.52
C VAL A 508 -0.17 -11.18 15.65
N VAL A 509 1.08 -11.42 15.31
CA VAL A 509 2.21 -11.65 16.23
C VAL A 509 3.12 -10.44 16.08
N GLN A 510 3.01 -9.50 17.01
CA GLN A 510 3.75 -8.24 16.98
C GLN A 510 4.95 -8.31 17.92
N ILE A 511 6.13 -8.54 17.36
CA ILE A 511 7.41 -8.67 18.04
C ILE A 511 8.11 -7.31 18.03
N LYS A 512 8.14 -6.64 19.18
CA LYS A 512 8.88 -5.37 19.40
C LYS A 512 10.18 -5.58 20.18
N GLY A 513 10.32 -6.72 20.84
CA GLY A 513 11.52 -7.09 21.62
C GLY A 513 12.45 -8.05 20.87
N THR A 514 13.39 -8.63 21.61
CA THR A 514 14.28 -9.69 21.14
C THR A 514 13.89 -11.00 21.82
N LEU A 515 13.51 -12.00 21.04
CA LEU A 515 13.33 -13.36 21.52
C LEU A 515 14.68 -14.08 21.46
N LEU A 516 15.06 -14.76 22.53
CA LEU A 516 16.33 -15.47 22.68
C LEU A 516 16.06 -16.97 22.76
N ALA A 517 16.70 -17.75 21.90
CA ALA A 517 16.66 -19.21 22.01
C ALA A 517 17.52 -19.67 23.20
N PRO A 518 17.21 -20.79 23.87
CA PRO A 518 18.04 -21.34 24.95
C PRO A 518 19.43 -21.70 24.44
N VAL A 519 20.47 -21.56 25.26
CA VAL A 519 21.83 -22.02 24.90
C VAL A 519 22.11 -23.44 25.39
N GLU A 520 21.26 -24.00 26.24
CA GLU A 520 21.44 -25.33 26.79
C GLU A 520 21.23 -26.42 25.73
N VAL A 521 22.09 -27.44 25.78
CA VAL A 521 22.07 -28.59 24.87
C VAL A 521 20.70 -29.26 24.79
N LYS A 522 20.05 -29.48 25.95
CA LYS A 522 18.74 -30.17 26.02
C LYS A 522 17.61 -29.47 25.26
N SER A 523 17.74 -28.18 24.99
CA SER A 523 16.73 -27.38 24.27
C SER A 523 17.25 -26.89 22.92
N SER A 524 18.40 -27.38 22.48
CA SER A 524 19.10 -26.93 21.28
C SER A 524 19.49 -28.08 20.35
N ILE A 525 19.30 -29.32 20.78
CA ILE A 525 19.76 -30.52 20.09
C ILE A 525 18.66 -31.57 20.10
N ASP A 526 18.48 -32.26 18.98
CA ASP A 526 17.45 -33.28 18.74
C ASP A 526 16.02 -32.72 18.83
N ILE A 527 15.90 -31.42 18.59
CA ILE A 527 14.65 -30.69 18.41
C ILE A 527 14.80 -29.94 17.09
N ASN A 528 13.89 -30.17 16.15
CA ASN A 528 13.97 -29.62 14.79
C ASN A 528 13.32 -28.23 14.63
N HIS A 529 12.89 -27.61 15.73
CA HIS A 529 12.20 -26.33 15.72
C HIS A 529 12.44 -25.53 17.00
N TRP A 530 12.35 -24.21 16.89
CA TRP A 530 12.31 -23.31 18.02
C TRP A 530 10.95 -22.61 18.12
N ILE A 531 10.54 -21.85 17.10
CA ILE A 531 9.22 -21.22 17.05
C ILE A 531 8.47 -21.77 15.85
N THR A 532 7.37 -22.47 16.08
CA THR A 532 6.55 -23.04 15.01
C THR A 532 5.14 -22.46 15.04
N PHE A 533 4.63 -22.02 13.89
CA PHE A 533 3.21 -21.83 13.66
C PHE A 533 2.71 -22.99 12.81
N GLN A 534 1.65 -23.64 13.27
CA GLN A 534 1.15 -24.86 12.65
C GLN A 534 -0.37 -24.80 12.40
N TYR A 535 -0.82 -25.10 11.19
CA TYR A 535 -2.24 -25.09 10.80
C TYR A 535 -2.92 -23.73 11.03
N VAL A 536 -2.19 -22.64 10.78
CA VAL A 536 -2.68 -21.28 10.99
C VAL A 536 -3.06 -20.65 9.66
N ASP A 537 -4.26 -20.08 9.61
CA ASP A 537 -4.73 -19.26 8.49
C ASP A 537 -4.76 -17.78 8.90
N ASN A 538 -4.49 -16.88 7.95
CA ASN A 538 -4.51 -15.43 8.18
C ASN A 538 -3.57 -14.95 9.31
N LEU A 539 -2.30 -15.36 9.24
CA LEU A 539 -1.25 -14.97 10.18
C LEU A 539 -0.43 -13.77 9.67
N VAL A 540 -0.22 -12.78 10.54
CA VAL A 540 0.75 -11.70 10.33
C VAL A 540 1.83 -11.76 11.41
N ILE A 541 3.10 -11.84 11.03
CA ILE A 541 4.24 -11.71 11.95
C ILE A 541 4.99 -10.42 11.62
N ASN A 542 5.09 -9.50 12.57
CA ASN A 542 5.75 -8.21 12.36
C ASN A 542 6.29 -7.57 13.63
N GLY A 543 6.76 -6.32 13.54
CA GLY A 543 6.91 -5.44 14.69
C GLY A 543 8.29 -4.79 14.83
N GLY A 544 9.27 -5.14 14.00
CA GLY A 544 10.64 -4.60 14.03
C GLY A 544 11.58 -5.30 15.01
N GLY A 545 11.08 -6.27 15.79
CA GLY A 545 11.85 -7.04 16.75
C GLY A 545 12.70 -8.15 16.12
N SER A 546 13.42 -8.89 16.98
CA SER A 546 14.41 -9.87 16.53
C SER A 546 14.20 -11.26 17.12
N LEU A 547 14.50 -12.29 16.32
CA LEU A 547 14.61 -13.68 16.72
C LEU A 547 16.10 -14.05 16.75
N ASP A 548 16.69 -14.13 17.94
CA ASP A 548 18.09 -14.54 18.10
C ASP A 548 18.16 -16.02 18.46
N GLY A 549 18.57 -16.83 17.48
CA GLY A 549 18.68 -18.27 17.60
C GLY A 549 19.85 -18.72 18.47
N GLN A 550 20.77 -17.83 18.86
CA GLN A 550 21.98 -18.15 19.63
C GLN A 550 22.77 -19.35 19.03
N GLY A 551 22.86 -19.39 17.70
CA GLY A 551 23.47 -20.44 16.88
C GLY A 551 24.82 -20.98 17.34
N PRO A 552 25.79 -20.14 17.76
CA PRO A 552 27.10 -20.62 18.20
C PRO A 552 27.07 -21.68 19.31
N SER A 553 26.01 -21.73 20.12
CA SER A 553 25.87 -22.76 21.16
C SER A 553 25.54 -24.16 20.62
N ALA A 554 25.08 -24.25 19.36
CA ALA A 554 24.61 -25.50 18.75
C ALA A 554 25.42 -25.95 17.53
N TRP A 555 26.06 -25.03 16.80
CA TRP A 555 26.82 -25.37 15.59
C TRP A 555 27.89 -26.46 15.76
N PRO A 556 28.63 -26.58 16.89
CA PRO A 556 29.59 -27.67 17.08
C PRO A 556 28.98 -29.07 17.04
N TYR A 557 27.65 -29.19 17.17
CA TYR A 557 26.92 -30.46 17.14
C TYR A 557 26.33 -30.77 15.76
N ASN A 558 26.51 -29.92 14.76
CA ASN A 558 26.04 -30.17 13.40
C ASN A 558 26.96 -31.17 12.67
N ASN A 559 26.72 -32.47 12.87
CA ASN A 559 27.52 -33.56 12.29
C ASN A 559 26.75 -34.44 11.30
N CYS A 560 25.58 -33.99 10.83
CA CYS A 560 24.66 -34.76 9.98
C CYS A 560 25.19 -35.19 8.62
N MET A 561 26.29 -34.59 8.17
CA MET A 561 26.98 -35.01 6.95
C MET A 561 27.76 -36.32 7.12
N ASN A 562 28.23 -36.62 8.34
CA ASN A 562 29.15 -37.73 8.62
C ASN A 562 28.54 -38.80 9.52
N ASP A 563 27.49 -38.47 10.27
CA ASP A 563 26.87 -39.35 11.25
C ASP A 563 25.39 -39.59 10.89
N PRO A 564 24.98 -40.82 10.55
CA PRO A 564 23.58 -41.14 10.29
C PRO A 564 22.69 -41.03 11.55
N HIS A 565 23.27 -41.00 12.75
CA HIS A 565 22.57 -40.78 14.02
C HIS A 565 22.72 -39.34 14.52
N CYS A 566 23.08 -38.40 13.64
CA CYS A 566 23.23 -37.01 14.01
C CYS A 566 21.97 -36.46 14.67
N LYS A 567 22.18 -35.51 15.57
CA LYS A 567 21.08 -34.84 16.25
C LYS A 567 20.70 -33.59 15.48
N ARG A 568 19.41 -33.46 15.16
CA ARG A 568 18.91 -32.29 14.42
C ARG A 568 19.04 -31.03 15.26
N LEU A 569 19.37 -29.93 14.59
CA LEU A 569 19.39 -28.60 15.19
C LEU A 569 18.10 -27.85 14.85
N PRO A 570 17.61 -26.97 15.73
CA PRO A 570 16.31 -26.35 15.55
C PRO A 570 16.34 -25.24 14.49
N THR A 571 15.37 -25.27 13.59
CA THR A 571 15.01 -24.12 12.77
C THR A 571 14.45 -23.00 13.65
N THR A 572 14.82 -21.75 13.37
CA THR A 572 14.37 -20.58 14.17
C THR A 572 12.87 -20.35 14.05
N LEU A 573 12.35 -20.18 12.84
CA LEU A 573 10.93 -19.98 12.56
C LEU A 573 10.42 -21.04 11.57
N ARG A 574 9.39 -21.78 11.94
CA ARG A 574 8.68 -22.72 11.05
C ARG A 574 7.26 -22.26 10.81
N LEU A 575 6.84 -22.31 9.55
CA LEU A 575 5.46 -22.15 9.11
C LEU A 575 5.06 -23.47 8.45
N ASP A 576 4.36 -24.30 9.21
CA ASP A 576 3.97 -25.65 8.79
C ASP A 576 2.45 -25.65 8.57
N PHE A 577 1.98 -25.89 7.34
CA PHE A 577 0.56 -25.83 6.97
C PHE A 577 -0.08 -24.45 7.22
N VAL A 578 0.63 -23.38 6.88
CA VAL A 578 0.18 -21.99 7.07
C VAL A 578 -0.36 -21.43 5.76
N THR A 579 -1.44 -20.65 5.84
CA THR A 579 -2.15 -20.11 4.66
C THR A 579 -2.44 -18.61 4.80
N ASN A 580 -2.53 -17.90 3.67
CA ASN A 580 -2.97 -16.49 3.60
C ASN A 580 -2.22 -15.58 4.58
N SER A 581 -0.89 -15.62 4.57
CA SER A 581 -0.07 -15.08 5.67
C SER A 581 1.01 -14.12 5.22
N LYS A 582 1.40 -13.20 6.11
CA LYS A 582 2.45 -12.20 5.84
C LYS A 582 3.48 -12.14 6.95
N ILE A 583 4.76 -12.18 6.60
CA ILE A 583 5.88 -12.05 7.52
C ILE A 583 6.70 -10.87 7.05
N HIS A 584 6.82 -9.84 7.87
CA HIS A 584 7.50 -8.63 7.45
C HIS A 584 8.10 -7.84 8.61
N ASP A 585 9.11 -7.01 8.32
CA ASP A 585 9.74 -6.13 9.31
C ASP A 585 10.23 -6.88 10.56
N ILE A 586 10.93 -8.00 10.38
CA ILE A 586 11.57 -8.74 11.47
C ILE A 586 13.03 -9.04 11.15
N THR A 587 13.83 -9.24 12.19
CA THR A 587 15.22 -9.67 12.07
C THR A 587 15.40 -11.09 12.61
N SER A 588 16.05 -11.98 11.87
CA SER A 588 16.45 -13.32 12.35
C SER A 588 17.97 -13.39 12.43
N ILE A 589 18.49 -13.72 13.61
CA ILE A 589 19.91 -13.62 13.95
C ILE A 589 20.41 -14.99 14.40
N ASN A 590 21.56 -15.42 13.87
CA ASN A 590 22.31 -16.60 14.31
C ASN A 590 21.42 -17.82 14.54
N SER A 591 20.71 -18.28 13.51
CA SER A 591 19.92 -19.50 13.67
C SER A 591 20.85 -20.70 13.94
N LYS A 592 20.37 -21.68 14.71
CA LYS A 592 21.10 -22.94 14.97
C LYS A 592 21.13 -23.85 13.75
N ASN A 593 20.18 -23.65 12.84
CA ASN A 593 20.04 -24.33 11.56
C ASN A 593 19.32 -23.34 10.60
N VAL A 594 18.37 -23.78 9.78
CA VAL A 594 17.55 -22.89 8.93
C VAL A 594 16.93 -21.73 9.73
N HIS A 595 16.94 -20.51 9.20
CA HIS A 595 16.31 -19.34 9.82
C HIS A 595 14.77 -19.39 9.67
N ILE A 596 14.26 -19.54 8.46
CA ILE A 596 12.81 -19.63 8.18
C ILE A 596 12.53 -20.88 7.33
N ASN A 597 11.63 -21.75 7.77
CA ASN A 597 11.21 -22.93 7.03
C ASN A 597 9.71 -22.86 6.71
N LEU A 598 9.37 -22.93 5.43
CA LEU A 598 8.01 -23.08 4.92
C LEU A 598 7.78 -24.55 4.55
N PHE A 599 6.76 -25.17 5.12
CA PHE A 599 6.37 -26.52 4.77
C PHE A 599 4.87 -26.62 4.55
N ALA A 600 4.45 -27.25 3.45
CA ALA A 600 3.04 -27.51 3.15
C ALA A 600 2.16 -26.24 3.22
N SER A 601 2.71 -25.08 2.86
CA SER A 601 2.11 -23.77 3.08
C SER A 601 1.79 -23.06 1.77
N HIS A 602 0.82 -22.13 1.76
CA HIS A 602 0.48 -21.40 0.55
C HIS A 602 -0.06 -19.99 0.77
N ASP A 603 0.03 -19.16 -0.27
CA ASP A 603 -0.37 -17.75 -0.25
C ASP A 603 0.33 -16.97 0.88
N ILE A 604 1.67 -16.98 0.84
CA ILE A 604 2.52 -16.34 1.86
C ILE A 604 3.44 -15.30 1.23
N THR A 605 3.44 -14.09 1.80
CA THR A 605 4.41 -13.04 1.46
C THR A 605 5.40 -12.84 2.62
N ILE A 606 6.70 -12.96 2.33
CA ILE A 606 7.81 -12.62 3.21
C ILE A 606 8.47 -11.36 2.65
N GLN A 607 8.47 -10.25 3.40
CA GLN A 607 8.90 -8.96 2.87
C GLN A 607 9.70 -8.13 3.88
N ASN A 608 10.73 -7.40 3.42
CA ASN A 608 11.49 -6.47 4.26
C ASN A 608 12.02 -7.12 5.55
N ILE A 609 12.55 -8.34 5.43
CA ILE A 609 13.19 -9.03 6.55
C ILE A 609 14.71 -8.94 6.45
N THR A 610 15.37 -9.04 7.59
CA THR A 610 16.83 -9.16 7.68
C THR A 610 17.20 -10.48 8.31
N ILE A 611 18.01 -11.28 7.63
CA ILE A 611 18.59 -12.53 8.13
C ILE A 611 20.09 -12.36 8.23
N SER A 612 20.68 -12.72 9.37
CA SER A 612 22.12 -12.61 9.60
C SER A 612 22.66 -13.79 10.40
N ALA A 613 23.65 -14.47 9.83
CA ALA A 613 24.56 -15.39 10.50
C ALA A 613 25.96 -15.30 9.83
N PRO A 614 27.04 -15.72 10.52
CA PRO A 614 28.38 -15.79 9.96
C PRO A 614 28.44 -16.65 8.68
N GLY A 615 29.33 -16.31 7.74
CA GLY A 615 29.48 -17.07 6.49
C GLY A 615 30.00 -18.50 6.67
N ASP A 616 30.52 -18.83 7.85
CA ASP A 616 31.01 -20.16 8.24
C ASP A 616 30.04 -20.92 9.16
N SER A 617 28.83 -20.40 9.42
CA SER A 617 27.85 -21.09 10.25
C SER A 617 27.18 -22.25 9.48
N PRO A 618 27.19 -23.49 10.01
CA PRO A 618 26.84 -24.67 9.25
C PRO A 618 25.32 -24.85 9.10
N ASN A 619 24.84 -25.01 7.86
CA ASN A 619 23.42 -25.26 7.51
C ASN A 619 22.45 -24.22 8.09
N THR A 620 22.85 -22.96 8.05
CA THR A 620 22.00 -21.84 8.46
C THR A 620 21.24 -21.25 7.29
N ASP A 621 20.57 -22.06 6.47
CA ASP A 621 19.82 -21.57 5.31
C ASP A 621 18.90 -20.40 5.69
N GLY A 622 18.77 -19.39 4.85
CA GLY A 622 17.94 -18.23 5.12
C GLY A 622 16.46 -18.60 5.11
N ILE A 623 15.92 -18.89 3.92
CA ILE A 623 14.54 -19.34 3.76
C ILE A 623 14.54 -20.67 3.03
N HIS A 624 14.07 -21.72 3.71
CA HIS A 624 13.85 -23.04 3.13
C HIS A 624 12.38 -23.22 2.77
N ILE A 625 12.09 -23.67 1.55
CA ILE A 625 10.73 -23.86 1.05
C ILE A 625 10.54 -25.33 0.65
N GLY A 626 9.51 -25.98 1.16
CA GLY A 626 9.12 -27.33 0.76
C GLY A 626 7.62 -27.51 0.66
N THR A 627 7.18 -28.23 -0.38
CA THR A 627 5.78 -28.59 -0.59
C THR A 627 4.84 -27.37 -0.49
N SER A 628 5.26 -26.21 -0.98
CA SER A 628 4.58 -24.94 -0.75
C SER A 628 4.36 -24.20 -2.07
N HIS A 629 3.27 -23.44 -2.18
CA HIS A 629 2.92 -22.74 -3.42
C HIS A 629 2.36 -21.34 -3.23
N HIS A 630 2.44 -20.47 -4.25
CA HIS A 630 2.09 -19.04 -4.12
C HIS A 630 2.87 -18.35 -3.00
N ILE A 631 4.20 -18.39 -3.09
CA ILE A 631 5.09 -17.77 -2.11
C ILE A 631 5.81 -16.59 -2.73
N GLU A 632 5.80 -15.46 -2.05
CA GLU A 632 6.53 -14.26 -2.45
C GLU A 632 7.61 -13.91 -1.41
N ILE A 633 8.85 -13.71 -1.85
CA ILE A 633 9.97 -13.25 -1.02
C ILE A 633 10.51 -11.94 -1.61
N LEU A 634 10.31 -10.85 -0.88
CA LEU A 634 10.47 -9.50 -1.41
C LEU A 634 11.42 -8.65 -0.56
N ASP A 635 12.26 -7.84 -1.20
CA ASP A 635 13.00 -6.72 -0.61
C ASP A 635 13.74 -7.06 0.70
N SER A 636 14.42 -8.21 0.73
CA SER A 636 15.01 -8.77 1.96
C SER A 636 16.53 -8.87 1.87
N VAL A 637 17.20 -8.79 3.01
CA VAL A 637 18.66 -8.94 3.12
C VAL A 637 18.97 -10.23 3.87
N ILE A 638 19.74 -11.13 3.26
CA ILE A 638 19.99 -12.47 3.78
C ILE A 638 21.50 -12.76 3.73
N ALA A 639 22.10 -12.83 4.90
CA ALA A 639 23.48 -13.23 5.13
C ALA A 639 23.50 -14.50 5.99
N THR A 640 24.13 -15.57 5.51
CA THR A 640 24.14 -16.88 6.18
C THR A 640 25.42 -17.66 5.85
N GLY A 641 25.63 -18.82 6.48
CA GLY A 641 26.67 -19.77 6.09
C GLY A 641 26.22 -20.89 5.14
N ASP A 642 24.97 -20.87 4.65
CA ASP A 642 24.46 -21.85 3.67
C ASP A 642 23.55 -21.15 2.64
N ASP A 643 22.58 -21.85 2.05
CA ASP A 643 21.69 -21.30 1.03
C ASP A 643 20.95 -20.04 1.52
N CYS A 644 21.00 -18.96 0.73
CA CYS A 644 20.21 -17.75 0.96
C CYS A 644 18.71 -18.09 0.94
N ILE A 645 18.29 -18.79 -0.12
CA ILE A 645 16.96 -19.37 -0.27
C ILE A 645 17.13 -20.76 -0.87
N SER A 646 16.53 -21.79 -0.26
CA SER A 646 16.60 -23.17 -0.74
C SER A 646 15.21 -23.76 -0.99
N PHE A 647 15.10 -24.62 -2.00
CA PHE A 647 13.85 -25.28 -2.39
C PHE A 647 13.97 -26.80 -2.27
N SER A 648 12.89 -27.42 -1.84
CA SER A 648 12.71 -28.87 -1.85
C SER A 648 11.46 -29.27 -2.65
N SER A 649 11.20 -30.57 -2.69
CA SER A 649 10.10 -31.18 -3.46
C SER A 649 8.73 -30.54 -3.19
N GLY A 650 7.96 -30.35 -4.26
CA GLY A 650 6.59 -29.84 -4.24
C GLY A 650 6.47 -28.32 -4.17
N SER A 651 7.55 -27.58 -4.42
CA SER A 651 7.52 -26.11 -4.49
C SER A 651 7.04 -25.61 -5.85
N ASN A 652 6.02 -24.75 -5.88
CA ASN A 652 5.41 -24.26 -7.12
C ASN A 652 5.00 -22.78 -7.03
N ASN A 653 5.14 -22.02 -8.11
CA ASN A 653 4.71 -20.61 -8.19
C ASN A 653 5.33 -19.75 -7.07
N ILE A 654 6.65 -19.60 -7.15
CA ILE A 654 7.46 -18.89 -6.17
C ILE A 654 8.09 -17.67 -6.83
N LYS A 655 7.91 -16.50 -6.23
CA LYS A 655 8.44 -15.23 -6.71
C LYS A 655 9.45 -14.69 -5.71
N ILE A 656 10.65 -14.35 -6.20
CA ILE A 656 11.73 -13.77 -5.42
C ILE A 656 12.15 -12.48 -6.10
N SER A 657 12.03 -11.34 -5.41
CA SER A 657 12.38 -10.04 -5.99
C SER A 657 13.05 -9.11 -5.00
N GLY A 658 14.08 -8.38 -5.43
CA GLY A 658 14.75 -7.36 -4.60
C GLY A 658 15.59 -7.94 -3.45
N VAL A 659 15.92 -9.24 -3.50
CA VAL A 659 16.67 -9.92 -2.43
C VAL A 659 18.17 -9.72 -2.59
N HIS A 660 18.83 -9.38 -1.47
CA HIS A 660 20.27 -9.27 -1.36
C HIS A 660 20.83 -10.48 -0.58
N CYS A 661 21.51 -11.37 -1.27
CA CYS A 661 22.13 -12.57 -0.70
C CYS A 661 23.62 -12.35 -0.51
N GLY A 662 24.16 -12.64 0.68
CA GLY A 662 25.61 -12.63 0.87
C GLY A 662 26.08 -12.24 2.27
N PRO A 663 27.02 -13.00 2.87
CA PRO A 663 27.61 -14.26 2.40
C PRO A 663 26.61 -15.45 2.41
N GLY A 664 27.03 -16.61 1.87
CA GLY A 664 26.24 -17.87 1.83
C GLY A 664 26.40 -18.64 0.52
N HIS A 665 25.50 -19.59 0.24
CA HIS A 665 25.54 -20.47 -0.94
C HIS A 665 24.66 -19.99 -2.12
N GLY A 666 24.02 -18.83 -2.03
CA GLY A 666 23.13 -18.30 -3.07
C GLY A 666 21.71 -18.88 -3.03
N ILE A 667 20.98 -18.79 -4.13
CA ILE A 667 19.61 -19.34 -4.24
C ILE A 667 19.69 -20.71 -4.89
N SER A 668 19.22 -21.74 -4.19
CA SER A 668 19.43 -23.14 -4.58
C SER A 668 18.12 -23.93 -4.73
N ILE A 669 17.81 -24.34 -5.96
CA ILE A 669 16.76 -25.30 -6.26
C ILE A 669 17.29 -26.71 -5.99
N GLY A 670 16.75 -27.36 -4.95
CA GLY A 670 17.13 -28.71 -4.53
C GLY A 670 17.91 -28.76 -3.21
N SER A 671 18.47 -29.91 -2.84
CA SER A 671 18.72 -31.06 -3.70
C SER A 671 17.45 -31.88 -4.00
N LEU A 672 17.19 -32.15 -5.28
CA LEU A 672 16.04 -32.94 -5.74
C LEU A 672 16.41 -34.35 -6.20
N GLY A 673 15.44 -35.25 -6.16
CA GLY A 673 15.53 -36.60 -6.72
C GLY A 673 15.94 -37.67 -5.69
N LYS A 674 15.91 -37.35 -4.40
CA LYS A 674 16.09 -38.36 -3.34
C LYS A 674 14.77 -39.10 -3.09
N GLY A 675 13.64 -38.42 -3.25
CA GLY A 675 12.29 -38.99 -3.23
C GLY A 675 11.71 -39.09 -4.64
N ALA A 676 10.67 -39.92 -4.80
CA ALA A 676 9.90 -39.97 -6.05
C ALA A 676 8.99 -38.75 -6.16
N GLY A 677 8.87 -38.16 -7.36
CA GLY A 677 8.00 -36.99 -7.59
C GLY A 677 8.58 -35.70 -7.02
N ASP A 678 9.92 -35.58 -6.96
CA ASP A 678 10.62 -34.38 -6.52
C ASP A 678 10.54 -33.28 -7.59
N ASP A 679 9.39 -32.59 -7.65
CA ASP A 679 9.10 -31.56 -8.63
C ASP A 679 9.21 -30.13 -8.06
N VAL A 680 9.80 -29.22 -8.83
CA VAL A 680 9.80 -27.78 -8.59
C VAL A 680 9.45 -27.05 -9.89
N SER A 681 8.51 -26.11 -9.84
CA SER A 681 8.09 -25.40 -11.05
C SER A 681 7.63 -23.96 -10.84
N PHE A 682 7.68 -23.15 -11.90
CA PHE A 682 7.24 -21.75 -11.88
C PHE A 682 7.96 -20.94 -10.80
N VAL A 683 9.28 -20.80 -10.94
CA VAL A 683 10.11 -20.01 -10.03
C VAL A 683 10.61 -18.78 -10.78
N ASP A 684 10.28 -17.60 -10.28
CA ASP A 684 10.67 -16.31 -10.85
C ASP A 684 11.59 -15.55 -9.89
N ILE A 685 12.86 -15.41 -10.25
CA ILE A 685 13.91 -14.73 -9.48
C ILE A 685 14.29 -13.46 -10.24
N ARG A 686 13.97 -12.28 -9.69
CA ARG A 686 14.22 -10.99 -10.35
C ARG A 686 14.92 -9.97 -9.46
N ASN A 687 15.68 -9.06 -10.05
CA ASN A 687 16.24 -7.89 -9.36
C ASN A 687 17.02 -8.26 -8.09
N CYS A 688 17.76 -9.37 -8.12
CA CYS A 688 18.49 -9.89 -6.95
C CYS A 688 19.98 -9.55 -7.04
N THR A 689 20.62 -9.41 -5.89
CA THR A 689 22.06 -9.17 -5.79
C THR A 689 22.73 -10.26 -4.95
N PHE A 690 23.82 -10.81 -5.45
CA PHE A 690 24.66 -11.79 -4.76
C PHE A 690 26.03 -11.19 -4.47
N VAL A 691 26.46 -11.20 -3.21
CA VAL A 691 27.75 -10.63 -2.79
C VAL A 691 28.53 -11.62 -1.94
N GLY A 692 29.70 -12.05 -2.41
CA GLY A 692 30.56 -12.95 -1.63
C GLY A 692 29.93 -14.31 -1.33
N THR A 693 29.03 -14.80 -2.19
CA THR A 693 28.41 -16.11 -2.07
C THR A 693 29.16 -17.17 -2.87
N THR A 694 29.06 -18.45 -2.48
CA THR A 694 29.68 -19.54 -3.26
C THR A 694 28.94 -19.83 -4.56
N ASN A 695 27.66 -19.46 -4.66
CA ASN A 695 26.90 -19.55 -5.90
C ASN A 695 25.97 -18.35 -6.06
N GLY A 696 25.57 -18.06 -7.29
CA GLY A 696 24.46 -17.16 -7.58
C GLY A 696 23.15 -17.95 -7.54
N VAL A 697 22.67 -18.39 -8.71
CA VAL A 697 21.54 -19.34 -8.80
C VAL A 697 22.06 -20.74 -9.10
N ARG A 698 21.62 -21.70 -8.29
CA ARG A 698 22.03 -23.10 -8.33
C ARG A 698 20.83 -24.03 -8.50
N VAL A 699 20.94 -25.02 -9.38
CA VAL A 699 20.05 -26.20 -9.41
C VAL A 699 20.89 -27.42 -9.07
N LYS A 700 20.51 -28.19 -8.04
CA LYS A 700 21.23 -29.39 -7.58
C LYS A 700 20.31 -30.61 -7.56
N THR A 701 20.67 -31.68 -8.26
CA THR A 701 19.91 -32.94 -8.28
C THR A 701 20.83 -34.12 -8.01
N TRP A 702 20.37 -35.06 -7.18
CA TRP A 702 21.14 -36.25 -6.80
C TRP A 702 21.53 -37.11 -8.02
N ALA A 703 22.61 -37.87 -7.90
CA ALA A 703 22.99 -38.88 -8.88
C ALA A 703 23.52 -40.15 -8.16
N PRO A 704 22.88 -41.33 -8.34
CA PRO A 704 21.60 -41.54 -9.03
C PRO A 704 20.43 -40.81 -8.34
N SER A 705 19.33 -40.58 -9.05
CA SER A 705 18.10 -40.04 -8.47
C SER A 705 16.86 -40.82 -8.87
N GLN A 706 15.77 -40.62 -8.14
CA GLN A 706 14.42 -40.89 -8.62
C GLN A 706 13.98 -39.86 -9.67
N PRO A 707 12.98 -40.19 -10.52
CA PRO A 707 12.39 -39.23 -11.45
C PRO A 707 11.71 -38.05 -10.73
N GLY A 708 11.82 -36.87 -11.34
CA GLY A 708 11.23 -35.61 -10.91
C GLY A 708 11.51 -34.53 -11.96
N THR A 709 11.09 -33.30 -11.72
CA THR A 709 11.14 -32.22 -12.73
C THR A 709 11.51 -30.87 -12.12
N VAL A 710 12.39 -30.12 -12.78
CA VAL A 710 12.54 -28.68 -12.61
C VAL A 710 12.09 -28.01 -13.90
N SER A 711 11.05 -27.16 -13.83
CA SER A 711 10.54 -26.46 -15.03
C SER A 711 10.09 -25.04 -14.80
N HIS A 712 10.10 -24.20 -15.85
CA HIS A 712 9.67 -22.81 -15.81
C HIS A 712 10.44 -22.01 -14.73
N LEU A 713 11.77 -22.07 -14.79
CA LEU A 713 12.66 -21.29 -13.92
C LEU A 713 13.12 -20.04 -14.68
N THR A 714 12.76 -18.86 -14.18
CA THR A 714 13.16 -17.57 -14.74
C THR A 714 14.08 -16.85 -13.77
N VAL A 715 15.26 -16.45 -14.25
CA VAL A 715 16.26 -15.68 -13.49
C VAL A 715 16.61 -14.43 -14.30
N GLU A 716 16.18 -13.27 -13.82
CA GLU A 716 16.35 -12.00 -14.55
C GLU A 716 16.88 -10.85 -13.71
N TYR A 717 17.66 -9.98 -14.34
CA TYR A 717 18.17 -8.75 -13.72
C TYR A 717 18.97 -9.03 -12.43
N VAL A 718 19.96 -9.91 -12.53
CA VAL A 718 20.76 -10.37 -11.39
C VAL A 718 22.16 -9.75 -11.43
N ARG A 719 22.54 -9.09 -10.33
CA ARG A 719 23.91 -8.63 -10.12
C ARG A 719 24.67 -9.63 -9.25
N VAL A 720 25.86 -10.02 -9.68
CA VAL A 720 26.79 -10.82 -8.88
C VAL A 720 28.06 -10.04 -8.57
N ASP A 721 28.58 -10.15 -7.35
CA ASP A 721 29.84 -9.53 -6.94
C ASP A 721 30.66 -10.48 -6.09
N LYS A 722 31.81 -10.91 -6.60
CA LYS A 722 32.72 -11.87 -5.97
C LYS A 722 32.01 -13.18 -5.61
N VAL A 723 31.28 -13.72 -6.59
CA VAL A 723 30.53 -14.98 -6.42
C VAL A 723 31.34 -16.13 -7.02
N ASP A 724 31.49 -17.25 -6.32
CA ASP A 724 32.34 -18.34 -6.84
C ASP A 724 31.75 -18.96 -8.10
N ASN A 725 30.47 -19.36 -8.07
CA ASN A 725 29.77 -19.97 -9.21
C ASN A 725 28.46 -19.22 -9.51
N PRO A 726 28.48 -18.12 -10.30
CA PRO A 726 27.30 -17.30 -10.58
C PRO A 726 26.08 -18.08 -11.10
N ILE A 727 26.27 -18.98 -12.06
CA ILE A 727 25.21 -19.82 -12.64
C ILE A 727 25.66 -21.28 -12.60
N ILE A 728 24.90 -22.14 -11.92
CA ILE A 728 25.24 -23.56 -11.81
C ILE A 728 24.02 -24.48 -11.89
N ILE A 729 24.09 -25.48 -12.76
CA ILE A 729 23.23 -26.67 -12.77
C ILE A 729 24.13 -27.87 -12.54
N ASP A 730 23.91 -28.60 -11.46
CA ASP A 730 24.65 -29.81 -11.10
C ASP A 730 23.70 -31.00 -10.97
N GLN A 731 23.61 -31.79 -12.04
CA GLN A 731 22.89 -33.07 -12.05
C GLN A 731 23.76 -34.26 -11.65
N GLN A 732 24.93 -34.02 -11.05
CA GLN A 732 25.79 -35.03 -10.43
C GLN A 732 26.01 -34.74 -8.94
N TYR A 733 25.03 -34.09 -8.30
CA TYR A 733 25.19 -33.65 -6.92
C TYR A 733 25.33 -34.85 -5.98
N CYS A 734 26.47 -34.92 -5.29
CA CYS A 734 26.83 -36.00 -4.39
C CYS A 734 27.62 -35.47 -3.18
N PRO A 735 26.93 -34.99 -2.12
CA PRO A 735 27.58 -34.44 -0.94
C PRO A 735 28.17 -35.50 0.00
N SER A 736 27.75 -36.77 -0.09
CA SER A 736 28.36 -37.88 0.64
C SER A 736 29.39 -38.58 -0.24
N ARG A 737 30.56 -38.98 0.28
CA ARG A 737 31.62 -39.64 -0.53
C ARG A 737 31.29 -41.06 -1.03
N SER A 738 30.02 -41.44 -1.05
CA SER A 738 29.51 -42.80 -1.24
C SER A 738 28.55 -42.95 -2.43
N CYS A 739 28.33 -41.92 -3.25
CA CYS A 739 27.47 -42.05 -4.44
C CYS A 739 28.26 -42.55 -5.65
N SER A 740 27.53 -43.16 -6.59
CA SER A 740 28.08 -43.60 -7.86
C SER A 740 28.55 -42.41 -8.70
N THR A 741 29.76 -42.49 -9.24
CA THR A 741 30.28 -41.50 -10.20
C THR A 741 29.88 -41.82 -11.65
N THR A 742 29.21 -42.95 -11.88
CA THR A 742 28.82 -43.42 -13.22
C THR A 742 27.32 -43.35 -13.47
N GLU A 743 26.51 -43.21 -12.42
CA GLU A 743 25.06 -43.09 -12.55
C GLU A 743 24.65 -41.61 -12.65
N SER A 744 23.64 -41.33 -13.47
CA SER A 744 23.15 -39.98 -13.74
C SER A 744 21.84 -39.67 -13.00
N SER A 745 21.55 -38.40 -12.78
CA SER A 745 20.24 -37.94 -12.32
C SER A 745 19.14 -38.27 -13.34
N ARG A 746 17.98 -38.71 -12.84
CA ARG A 746 16.73 -38.90 -13.59
C ARG A 746 15.77 -37.70 -13.46
N VAL A 747 16.18 -36.62 -12.81
CA VAL A 747 15.38 -35.38 -12.75
C VAL A 747 15.46 -34.67 -14.09
N GLN A 748 14.32 -34.37 -14.72
CA GLN A 748 14.30 -33.59 -15.95
C GLN A 748 14.38 -32.10 -15.63
N ILE A 749 15.36 -31.39 -16.20
CA ILE A 749 15.44 -29.93 -16.13
C ILE A 749 15.06 -29.38 -17.50
N GLN A 750 14.06 -28.51 -17.55
CA GLN A 750 13.59 -27.92 -18.81
C GLN A 750 13.03 -26.51 -18.65
N ASP A 751 13.04 -25.72 -19.72
CA ASP A 751 12.43 -24.36 -19.71
C ASP A 751 13.02 -23.49 -18.59
N VAL A 752 14.32 -23.24 -18.71
CA VAL A 752 15.09 -22.41 -17.77
C VAL A 752 15.63 -21.21 -18.52
N LYS A 753 15.36 -20.01 -18.00
CA LYS A 753 15.80 -18.75 -18.59
C LYS A 753 16.74 -18.02 -17.63
N PHE A 754 17.93 -17.71 -18.13
CA PHE A 754 18.88 -16.79 -17.50
C PHE A 754 18.99 -15.55 -18.37
N SER A 755 18.62 -14.37 -17.85
CA SER A 755 18.59 -13.14 -18.64
C SER A 755 19.09 -11.93 -17.86
N ASN A 756 19.91 -11.08 -18.47
CA ASN A 756 20.45 -9.86 -17.84
C ASN A 756 21.16 -10.18 -16.51
N ILE A 757 22.22 -10.99 -16.57
CA ILE A 757 23.02 -11.37 -15.40
C ILE A 757 24.43 -10.80 -15.56
N TRP A 758 24.87 -9.95 -14.63
CA TRP A 758 26.16 -9.26 -14.76
C TRP A 758 26.94 -9.18 -13.46
N GLY A 759 28.27 -9.05 -13.61
CA GLY A 759 29.16 -8.73 -12.49
C GLY A 759 30.39 -9.63 -12.42
N SER A 760 30.88 -9.92 -11.20
CA SER A 760 32.18 -10.58 -11.00
C SER A 760 32.10 -11.97 -10.37
N SER A 761 32.85 -12.91 -10.95
CA SER A 761 33.09 -14.25 -10.45
C SER A 761 34.43 -14.32 -9.70
N THR A 762 34.53 -15.20 -8.70
CA THR A 762 35.80 -15.56 -8.01
C THR A 762 36.40 -16.87 -8.51
N THR A 763 35.69 -17.63 -9.36
CA THR A 763 36.25 -18.78 -10.08
C THR A 763 36.23 -18.56 -11.61
N GLN A 764 37.11 -19.27 -12.31
CA GLN A 764 37.16 -19.22 -13.78
C GLN A 764 35.85 -19.72 -14.42
N SER A 765 35.25 -20.78 -13.89
CA SER A 765 34.01 -21.37 -14.39
C SER A 765 32.79 -20.58 -13.89
N ALA A 766 32.54 -19.42 -14.51
CA ALA A 766 31.44 -18.54 -14.12
C ALA A 766 30.04 -19.13 -14.45
N ILE A 767 29.98 -20.03 -15.43
CA ILE A 767 28.77 -20.76 -15.83
C ILE A 767 29.12 -22.25 -15.86
N THR A 768 28.37 -23.07 -15.11
CA THR A 768 28.53 -24.52 -15.10
C THR A 768 27.18 -25.21 -15.32
N LEU A 769 26.98 -25.87 -16.47
CA LEU A 769 25.77 -26.66 -16.75
C LEU A 769 26.14 -28.14 -16.88
N LYS A 770 26.23 -28.84 -15.75
CA LYS A 770 26.54 -30.26 -15.68
C LYS A 770 25.25 -31.09 -15.70
N CYS A 771 24.70 -31.26 -16.90
CA CYS A 771 23.43 -31.97 -17.07
C CYS A 771 23.63 -33.49 -17.28
N SER A 772 22.59 -34.24 -16.94
CA SER A 772 22.55 -35.70 -16.98
C SER A 772 22.65 -36.22 -18.41
N GLN A 773 23.38 -37.32 -18.61
CA GLN A 773 23.44 -37.98 -19.91
C GLN A 773 22.11 -38.67 -20.27
N THR A 774 21.40 -39.20 -19.27
CA THR A 774 20.12 -39.89 -19.47
C THR A 774 18.93 -38.93 -19.54
N ASN A 775 19.07 -37.76 -18.91
CA ASN A 775 18.07 -36.69 -18.90
C ASN A 775 18.75 -35.33 -19.17
N PRO A 776 19.20 -35.08 -20.42
CA PRO A 776 19.80 -33.80 -20.80
C PRO A 776 18.90 -32.62 -20.44
N CYS A 777 19.51 -31.48 -20.09
CA CYS A 777 18.76 -30.24 -19.87
C CYS A 777 18.21 -29.74 -21.21
N GLN A 778 16.93 -29.35 -21.23
CA GLN A 778 16.24 -28.94 -22.45
C GLN A 778 15.80 -27.48 -22.39
N LYS A 779 15.81 -26.77 -23.53
CA LYS A 779 15.30 -25.40 -23.62
C LYS A 779 15.90 -24.46 -22.57
N ILE A 780 17.22 -24.46 -22.47
CA ILE A 780 17.94 -23.50 -21.62
C ILE A 780 18.16 -22.23 -22.45
N GLU A 781 17.51 -21.13 -22.08
CA GLU A 781 17.74 -19.82 -22.69
C GLU A 781 18.76 -19.02 -21.88
N MET A 782 19.80 -18.50 -22.55
CA MET A 782 20.73 -17.53 -21.97
C MET A 782 20.72 -16.23 -22.76
N ARG A 783 20.45 -15.10 -22.10
CA ARG A 783 20.33 -13.79 -22.74
C ARG A 783 21.10 -12.73 -21.98
N ASP A 784 21.91 -11.93 -22.67
CA ASP A 784 22.61 -10.78 -22.07
C ASP A 784 23.35 -11.13 -20.76
N ILE A 785 24.27 -12.10 -20.86
CA ILE A 785 25.10 -12.56 -19.74
C ILE A 785 26.46 -11.85 -19.82
N ASN A 786 26.88 -11.21 -18.74
CA ASN A 786 28.13 -10.46 -18.65
C ASN A 786 28.85 -10.67 -17.31
N LEU A 787 29.51 -11.81 -17.19
CA LEU A 787 30.26 -12.27 -16.04
C LEU A 787 31.76 -12.18 -16.31
N ARG A 788 32.47 -11.46 -15.44
CA ARG A 788 33.93 -11.29 -15.53
C ARG A 788 34.64 -12.07 -14.43
N TYR A 789 35.81 -12.59 -14.78
CA TYR A 789 36.76 -13.21 -13.87
C TYR A 789 38.16 -12.67 -14.20
N ASN A 790 38.91 -12.27 -13.17
CA ASN A 790 40.22 -11.62 -13.31
C ASN A 790 41.31 -12.39 -12.55
N GLY A 791 41.16 -13.72 -12.40
CA GLY A 791 42.16 -14.56 -11.74
C GLY A 791 43.30 -15.01 -12.65
N PRO A 792 44.35 -15.61 -12.07
CA PRO A 792 45.54 -16.06 -12.81
C PRO A 792 45.27 -17.14 -13.86
N GLU A 793 44.14 -17.84 -13.78
CA GLU A 793 43.74 -18.95 -14.66
C GLU A 793 43.24 -18.47 -16.03
N GLY A 794 43.01 -17.16 -16.20
CA GLY A 794 42.58 -16.53 -17.46
C GLY A 794 41.20 -15.87 -17.35
N SER A 795 40.53 -15.68 -18.49
CA SER A 795 39.19 -15.09 -18.53
C SER A 795 38.12 -16.05 -18.02
N ALA A 796 36.95 -15.52 -17.65
CA ALA A 796 35.78 -16.33 -17.33
C ALA A 796 35.46 -17.33 -18.46
N HIS A 797 34.94 -18.50 -18.09
CA HIS A 797 34.64 -19.61 -18.98
C HIS A 797 33.29 -20.27 -18.63
N SER A 798 32.62 -20.86 -19.63
CA SER A 798 31.40 -21.64 -19.47
C SER A 798 31.68 -23.12 -19.68
N ALA A 799 31.37 -23.97 -18.69
CA ALA A 799 31.55 -25.42 -18.77
C ALA A 799 30.20 -26.14 -18.84
N CYS A 800 29.92 -26.86 -19.92
CA CYS A 800 28.62 -27.51 -20.11
C CYS A 800 28.73 -28.94 -20.65
N THR A 801 27.81 -29.79 -20.22
CA THR A 801 27.66 -31.18 -20.67
C THR A 801 26.18 -31.54 -20.75
N ASN A 802 25.73 -32.13 -21.87
CA ASN A 802 24.35 -32.59 -22.08
C ASN A 802 23.29 -31.50 -21.87
N ALA A 803 23.55 -30.27 -22.32
CA ALA A 803 22.64 -29.15 -22.18
C ALA A 803 22.30 -28.56 -23.55
N ASP A 804 21.01 -28.52 -23.87
CA ASP A 804 20.48 -27.81 -25.04
C ASP A 804 20.29 -26.33 -24.69
N VAL A 805 21.23 -25.50 -25.16
CA VAL A 805 21.34 -24.08 -24.81
C VAL A 805 21.13 -23.22 -26.06
N VAL A 806 20.20 -22.27 -25.97
CA VAL A 806 19.99 -21.23 -26.97
C VAL A 806 20.37 -19.88 -26.38
N THR A 807 21.15 -19.10 -27.13
CA THR A 807 21.68 -17.82 -26.64
C THR A 807 21.25 -16.62 -27.45
N TYR A 808 21.01 -15.50 -26.77
CA TYR A 808 20.63 -14.22 -27.38
C TYR A 808 21.46 -13.07 -26.79
N GLY A 809 21.64 -12.00 -27.56
CA GLY A 809 22.29 -10.78 -27.07
C GLY A 809 23.76 -10.99 -26.69
N GLN A 810 24.27 -10.19 -25.75
CA GLN A 810 25.67 -10.27 -25.33
C GLN A 810 25.94 -11.54 -24.51
N GLN A 811 27.02 -12.26 -24.80
CA GLN A 811 27.45 -13.43 -24.05
C GLN A 811 28.93 -13.30 -23.65
N GLN A 812 29.16 -13.07 -22.36
CA GLN A 812 30.46 -13.09 -21.72
C GLN A 812 30.30 -13.79 -20.36
N PRO A 813 30.97 -14.92 -20.11
CA PRO A 813 31.86 -15.68 -21.00
C PRO A 813 31.17 -16.25 -22.25
N LEU A 814 31.97 -16.80 -23.18
CA LEU A 814 31.43 -17.44 -24.38
C LEU A 814 30.40 -18.51 -23.99
N PRO A 815 29.28 -18.61 -24.73
CA PRO A 815 28.19 -19.50 -24.36
C PRO A 815 28.55 -20.97 -24.63
N CYS A 816 27.79 -21.85 -24.01
CA CYS A 816 27.86 -23.29 -24.25
C CYS A 816 27.10 -23.68 -25.51
N THR A 817 27.62 -23.32 -26.69
CA THR A 817 27.08 -23.83 -27.96
C THR A 817 27.89 -25.04 -28.40
N GLU A 818 27.20 -26.10 -28.85
CA GLU A 818 27.87 -27.15 -29.63
C GLU A 818 28.50 -26.50 -30.87
N LYS A 819 29.70 -26.95 -31.24
CA LYS A 819 30.33 -26.57 -32.51
C LYS A 819 29.36 -26.91 -33.65
N ILE A 820 28.67 -25.90 -34.17
CA ILE A 820 28.23 -25.94 -35.56
C ILE A 820 29.50 -25.66 -36.37
N GLU A 821 30.12 -26.73 -36.91
CA GLU A 821 31.03 -26.60 -38.04
C GLU A 821 30.25 -25.92 -39.18
N LEU A 822 30.38 -24.61 -39.30
CA LEU A 822 29.90 -23.87 -40.45
C LEU A 822 30.82 -24.22 -41.63
N LEU A 823 30.44 -25.23 -42.40
CA LEU A 823 30.86 -25.38 -43.80
C LEU A 823 30.30 -24.19 -44.60
N TYR A 824 31.02 -23.07 -44.62
CA TYR A 824 30.87 -22.07 -45.68
C TYR A 824 31.99 -22.28 -46.70
N PRO A 825 31.67 -22.64 -47.96
CA PRO A 825 32.66 -22.59 -49.04
C PRO A 825 33.01 -21.12 -49.30
N SER A 826 34.31 -20.85 -49.40
CA SER A 826 34.89 -19.58 -49.80
C SER A 826 34.34 -19.14 -51.16
N ILE A 827 33.74 -17.95 -51.22
CA ILE A 827 33.55 -17.21 -52.46
C ILE A 827 34.36 -15.92 -52.35
N PHE A 828 35.62 -16.02 -52.77
CA PHE A 828 36.38 -14.96 -53.41
C PHE A 828 37.20 -15.65 -54.50
N ASP A 829 36.63 -15.64 -55.71
CA ASP A 829 37.30 -15.41 -57.00
C ASP A 829 36.23 -15.16 -58.08
#